data_AF-A0A6M3MGU0-F1
#
_entry.id   AF-A0A6M3MGU0-F1
#
_cell.length_a   1.000
_cell.length_b   1.000
_cell.length_c   1.000
_cell.angle_alpha   90.00
_cell.angle_beta   90.00
_cell.angle_gamma   90.00
#
_symmetry.space_group_name_H-M   'P 1'
#
loop_
_entity.id
_entity.type
_entity.pdbx_description
1 polymer ?
#
loop_
_entity_poly.entity_id
_entity_poly.type
_entity_poly.pdbx_seq_one_letter_code
_entity_poly.pdbx_strand_id
1 'polypeptide(L)'
;MGMSLDKDLRYLEIGDTRENYNVRSSFSEEGMGGDSENMMGNTNKVMVLPAGNNKVIGVGNDYENNAVFYLVYNDATNHSIIRYNIDTDTFDKILYGESLLNFQKDKKINHVVILDGLLIWSDGYFGSYEDSNFNPPQKINIEKAFKYTNGITGTVVDKYTTLNKQILDFIKYPPLYPIPVEYGQDVSYNKNNLRGQLFQFRYRYVYDDNEKSVWSTISKIPLPHNEMKTSSIFDEDLSIDNFIQLSIETGVDYVSSIDIAVRYGNIGHWHHFKTLEKYYESLNYFAVIECTYASAKIVTVDVQSLKRIYVGMGIYSDYYPPDTVVSNIDFATRTVTFNNNNSFVFATIDINFYIPSDTTIEYRYYNDIVAYVLDQDDVNRPYDYVPQIANTLELIDKNIICFGNYREGYDNVNINMKFFSELYKSEYPDTYSIKINYTKYFSGDPLFPCAHGAIGFEFKIDQIYENGKYIISWMGTDYNIYKIEYLTQPTDSLVDIQNALVALIQGENFASAILPGNWITLCQGSATSTGIDAVLSANIFIISRNLGKASFKFGANHEFGIHYPERADRTGAVNRGDDTLLYIPFYTEDESSIKGQVVDGNYGNIVKYEIHHIPPMSATHYQIVYSGNTTVDYFLQMRVFAIDPPAANNEAMKIDINSTVLDLIAFTPATVIQAYVWQKGDRIRFICNKVASTPKTDYRYFNEYIDLEIMSQSETDGKITLSGEFEADLEIGTIVEIYRPKKSLPDDSNSRIFYEIGECYPILNPHTANRFHSAGYDNGDDYAQDQSASQPAKGILMAGDTYTKQRNMGSVVGFPVEDYNYNEYYASDSWNRGRIGIVDENMESRQYKAHLRHGGRYFDNTGINDLAVFKYDDYTSLSETWGGIVRTIMSGFTLKVYQNYKATSIYIGRISYVDAKGKEYLQRSDDIFGTEIPSEDNYGSYHPESFVKSGRHIYFFDIYSGKIIRDATNGMIPISDYGIRDWTKDKAQELLAGYSEINVYGGFNKKYEELYLTFVAINNSTKLYEGWTLLFHEPSNKWKSFVNFEKTVSGIVNYPDYYGSLGNTFCSFLNGAFYLHDSNSLYGYFFGEQKSMVLNIPINKNHPQVKGFLSMVLNSNKASEIEITIPSSDVYPHGMYSVIKKAKFINKEGVWYAEFDKDMYTTTDIPPAIPHAGLSDLINGRTLKGQVATIKVTFDDSDYVYLSNIIVNSFASQLSGV
;
A
#
# COMPACT_ATOMS: atom_id res chain seq x y z
N MET A 1 -50.13 -22.68 15.22
CA MET A 1 -50.20 -21.72 16.35
C MET A 1 -49.06 -20.70 16.28
N GLY A 2 -49.12 -19.59 17.03
CA GLY A 2 -48.06 -18.58 17.16
C GLY A 2 -48.14 -17.85 18.50
N MET A 3 -47.04 -17.31 19.01
CA MET A 3 -47.00 -16.59 20.28
C MET A 3 -47.60 -15.18 20.15
N SER A 4 -48.31 -14.76 21.19
CA SER A 4 -48.74 -13.38 21.40
C SER A 4 -48.55 -13.00 22.88
N LEU A 5 -47.55 -12.17 23.14
CA LEU A 5 -47.17 -11.65 24.45
C LEU A 5 -47.86 -10.32 24.78
N ASP A 6 -48.31 -9.59 23.76
CA ASP A 6 -48.89 -8.24 23.89
C ASP A 6 -50.33 -8.24 24.43
N LYS A 7 -51.10 -9.29 24.11
CA LYS A 7 -52.52 -9.36 24.44
C LYS A 7 -52.77 -10.09 25.76
N ASP A 8 -53.70 -9.57 26.56
CA ASP A 8 -54.24 -10.26 27.74
C ASP A 8 -54.85 -11.62 27.35
N LEU A 9 -54.73 -12.62 28.24
CA LEU A 9 -55.22 -13.99 28.06
C LEU A 9 -56.66 -14.06 27.54
N ARG A 10 -57.51 -13.11 27.94
CA ARG A 10 -58.94 -13.03 27.58
C ARG A 10 -59.18 -12.70 26.10
N TYR A 11 -58.22 -12.04 25.45
CA TYR A 11 -58.34 -11.53 24.08
C TYR A 11 -57.35 -12.16 23.11
N LEU A 12 -56.61 -13.20 23.53
CA LEU A 12 -55.81 -14.01 22.61
C LEU A 12 -56.72 -14.67 21.56
N GLU A 13 -56.34 -14.56 20.29
CA GLU A 13 -57.12 -15.14 19.19
C GLU A 13 -56.97 -16.67 19.19
N ILE A 14 -57.95 -17.35 18.59
CA ILE A 14 -57.89 -18.81 18.44
C ILE A 14 -56.67 -19.16 17.58
N GLY A 15 -55.74 -19.94 18.14
CA GLY A 15 -54.48 -20.30 17.50
C GLY A 15 -53.28 -19.47 17.96
N ASP A 16 -53.48 -18.41 18.75
CA ASP A 16 -52.40 -17.73 19.46
C ASP A 16 -52.15 -18.41 20.83
N THR A 17 -50.89 -18.50 21.22
CA THR A 17 -50.44 -19.01 22.52
C THR A 17 -49.75 -17.90 23.30
N ARG A 18 -49.59 -18.08 24.62
CA ARG A 18 -48.88 -17.10 25.44
C ARG A 18 -47.37 -17.20 25.20
N GLU A 19 -46.78 -18.31 25.60
CA GLU A 19 -45.35 -18.61 25.42
C GLU A 19 -45.22 -20.06 24.97
N ASN A 20 -44.31 -20.33 24.03
CA ASN A 20 -43.96 -21.69 23.64
C ASN A 20 -42.44 -21.86 23.72
N TYR A 21 -41.97 -23.07 24.00
CA TYR A 21 -40.54 -23.41 24.03
C TYR A 21 -40.24 -24.61 23.14
N ASN A 22 -39.23 -24.48 22.28
CA ASN A 22 -38.76 -25.54 21.37
C ASN A 22 -39.86 -26.08 20.43
N VAL A 23 -40.68 -25.18 19.88
CA VAL A 23 -41.82 -25.52 19.01
C VAL A 23 -41.63 -24.92 17.62
N ARG A 24 -41.85 -25.74 16.60
CA ARG A 24 -41.90 -25.27 15.21
C ARG A 24 -43.26 -25.51 14.55
N SER A 25 -43.44 -24.95 13.36
CA SER A 25 -44.63 -25.22 12.52
C SER A 25 -44.39 -26.43 11.64
N SER A 26 -45.41 -27.27 11.51
CA SER A 26 -45.36 -28.40 10.59
C SER A 26 -45.04 -27.95 9.16
N PHE A 27 -43.98 -28.51 8.61
CA PHE A 27 -43.65 -28.52 7.19
C PHE A 27 -43.60 -29.99 6.76
N SER A 28 -44.66 -30.73 7.04
CA SER A 28 -44.59 -32.17 7.12
C SER A 28 -44.03 -32.82 5.85
N GLU A 29 -42.92 -33.53 6.02
CA GLU A 29 -42.50 -34.66 5.17
C GLU A 29 -43.58 -35.78 5.17
N GLU A 30 -44.60 -35.71 6.06
CA GLU A 30 -45.71 -36.67 6.23
C GLU A 30 -47.16 -36.12 6.03
N GLY A 31 -47.36 -34.91 5.50
CA GLY A 31 -48.67 -34.41 5.03
C GLY A 31 -49.69 -33.81 6.03
N MET A 32 -49.31 -33.27 7.18
CA MET A 32 -50.21 -32.62 8.16
C MET A 32 -49.87 -31.14 8.44
N GLY A 33 -49.99 -30.28 7.42
CA GLY A 33 -49.79 -28.84 7.58
C GLY A 33 -50.77 -28.21 8.59
N GLY A 34 -50.23 -27.55 9.63
CA GLY A 34 -51.02 -26.83 10.65
C GLY A 34 -50.66 -27.16 12.10
N ASP A 35 -49.96 -28.27 12.33
CA ASP A 35 -49.64 -28.78 13.67
C ASP A 35 -48.42 -28.09 14.29
N SER A 36 -48.33 -28.16 15.61
CA SER A 36 -47.14 -27.75 16.36
C SER A 36 -46.29 -28.97 16.68
N GLU A 37 -45.00 -28.89 16.38
CA GLU A 37 -44.07 -30.01 16.46
C GLU A 37 -42.84 -29.68 17.31
N ASN A 38 -42.21 -30.68 17.90
CA ASN A 38 -40.89 -30.50 18.51
C ASN A 38 -39.82 -30.35 17.43
N MET A 39 -38.75 -29.65 17.78
CA MET A 39 -37.67 -29.35 16.85
C MET A 39 -36.68 -30.50 16.75
N MET A 40 -36.15 -30.80 15.56
CA MET A 40 -35.07 -31.78 15.42
C MET A 40 -33.79 -31.23 16.05
N GLY A 41 -33.03 -32.09 16.74
CA GLY A 41 -31.82 -31.67 17.46
C GLY A 41 -30.63 -31.36 16.54
N ASN A 42 -29.56 -30.81 17.14
CA ASN A 42 -28.31 -30.56 16.46
C ASN A 42 -27.22 -31.58 16.83
N THR A 43 -26.25 -31.76 15.93
CA THR A 43 -25.14 -32.69 16.09
C THR A 43 -23.83 -31.92 16.10
N ASN A 44 -22.99 -32.14 17.13
CA ASN A 44 -21.64 -31.61 17.15
C ASN A 44 -20.79 -32.33 16.10
N LYS A 45 -20.28 -31.61 15.11
CA LYS A 45 -19.30 -32.13 14.15
C LYS A 45 -17.92 -31.84 14.74
N VAL A 46 -17.25 -32.90 15.19
CA VAL A 46 -16.07 -32.78 16.05
C VAL A 46 -14.88 -32.23 15.26
N MET A 47 -14.41 -31.05 15.68
CA MET A 47 -13.13 -30.46 15.30
C MET A 47 -12.34 -30.18 16.58
N VAL A 48 -11.10 -30.66 16.65
CA VAL A 48 -10.20 -30.30 17.77
C VAL A 48 -9.75 -28.87 17.55
N LEU A 49 -9.98 -27.99 18.52
CA LEU A 49 -9.55 -26.59 18.50
C LEU A 49 -8.27 -26.39 19.32
N PRO A 50 -7.52 -25.30 19.10
CA PRO A 50 -6.36 -24.97 19.94
C PRO A 50 -6.73 -24.85 21.42
N ALA A 51 -5.78 -25.15 22.29
CA ALA A 51 -5.96 -25.00 23.74
C ALA A 51 -6.29 -23.53 24.09
N GLY A 52 -7.13 -23.32 25.10
CA GLY A 52 -7.67 -22.02 25.48
C GLY A 52 -9.19 -21.94 25.32
N ASN A 53 -9.76 -20.80 25.69
CA ASN A 53 -11.17 -20.49 25.47
C ASN A 53 -11.36 -20.00 24.04
N ASN A 54 -12.17 -20.73 23.28
CA ASN A 54 -12.45 -20.45 21.88
C ASN A 54 -13.81 -19.78 21.73
N LYS A 55 -13.93 -18.84 20.80
CA LYS A 55 -15.19 -18.17 20.45
C LYS A 55 -15.23 -17.87 18.96
N VAL A 56 -16.33 -18.21 18.29
CA VAL A 56 -16.52 -17.78 16.90
C VAL A 56 -16.85 -16.27 16.88
N ILE A 57 -16.17 -15.53 16.03
CA ILE A 57 -16.34 -14.08 15.90
C ILE A 57 -16.78 -13.64 14.50
N GLY A 58 -16.81 -14.55 13.53
CA GLY A 58 -17.32 -14.30 12.18
C GLY A 58 -17.54 -15.59 11.39
N VAL A 59 -18.41 -15.50 10.40
CA VAL A 59 -18.82 -16.61 9.52
C VAL A 59 -18.91 -16.11 8.08
N GLY A 60 -18.39 -16.90 7.14
CA GLY A 60 -18.43 -16.68 5.70
C GLY A 60 -19.00 -17.89 4.96
N ASN A 61 -19.70 -17.64 3.87
CA ASN A 61 -20.32 -18.68 3.06
C ASN A 61 -19.64 -18.76 1.70
N ASP A 62 -19.13 -19.93 1.34
CA ASP A 62 -18.64 -20.22 0.00
C ASP A 62 -19.73 -20.99 -0.77
N TYR A 63 -20.47 -20.22 -1.58
CA TYR A 63 -21.56 -20.75 -2.39
C TYR A 63 -21.08 -21.63 -3.54
N GLU A 64 -19.83 -21.49 -3.99
CA GLU A 64 -19.29 -22.21 -5.13
C GLU A 64 -18.86 -23.63 -4.73
N ASN A 65 -18.24 -23.77 -3.55
CA ASN A 65 -17.75 -25.05 -3.03
C ASN A 65 -18.64 -25.68 -1.95
N ASN A 66 -19.84 -25.14 -1.74
CA ASN A 66 -20.79 -25.60 -0.71
C ASN A 66 -20.14 -25.74 0.68
N ALA A 67 -19.42 -24.71 1.12
CA ALA A 67 -18.65 -24.71 2.36
C ALA A 67 -18.93 -23.50 3.25
N VAL A 68 -18.77 -23.69 4.56
CA VAL A 68 -18.90 -22.62 5.56
C VAL A 68 -17.53 -22.36 6.18
N PHE A 69 -17.08 -21.11 6.10
CA PHE A 69 -15.90 -20.61 6.79
C PHE A 69 -16.32 -20.00 8.13
N TYR A 70 -15.54 -20.24 9.18
CA TYR A 70 -15.75 -19.58 10.47
C TYR A 70 -14.42 -19.22 11.12
N LEU A 71 -14.41 -18.05 11.74
CA LEU A 71 -13.22 -17.40 12.31
C LEU A 71 -13.31 -17.47 13.83
N VAL A 72 -12.27 -18.04 14.44
CA VAL A 72 -12.23 -18.43 15.85
C VAL A 72 -11.20 -17.59 16.59
N TYR A 73 -11.69 -16.78 17.53
CA TYR A 73 -10.88 -16.16 18.56
C TYR A 73 -10.45 -17.21 19.60
N ASN A 74 -9.25 -17.04 20.14
CA ASN A 74 -8.67 -17.88 21.19
C ASN A 74 -7.92 -16.98 22.18
N ASP A 75 -8.14 -17.16 23.49
CA ASP A 75 -7.57 -16.31 24.53
C ASP A 75 -6.06 -16.54 24.79
N ALA A 76 -5.52 -17.66 24.35
CA ALA A 76 -4.09 -17.98 24.36
C ALA A 76 -3.39 -17.55 23.05
N THR A 77 -3.97 -16.58 22.32
CA THR A 77 -3.50 -16.01 21.05
C THR A 77 -3.37 -16.99 19.86
N ASN A 78 -3.87 -18.21 20.00
CA ASN A 78 -3.85 -19.26 18.96
C ASN A 78 -5.12 -19.22 18.09
N HIS A 79 -5.33 -18.12 17.36
CA HIS A 79 -6.53 -17.91 16.55
C HIS A 79 -6.64 -18.88 15.36
N SER A 80 -7.83 -19.08 14.80
CA SER A 80 -8.01 -20.01 13.67
C SER A 80 -9.05 -19.55 12.66
N ILE A 81 -8.86 -19.93 11.39
CA ILE A 81 -9.84 -19.90 10.31
C ILE A 81 -10.03 -21.33 9.83
N ILE A 82 -11.28 -21.79 9.86
CA ILE A 82 -11.63 -23.18 9.57
C ILE A 82 -12.71 -23.20 8.49
N ARG A 83 -12.57 -24.12 7.53
CA ARG A 83 -13.58 -24.43 6.51
C ARG A 83 -14.26 -25.74 6.86
N TYR A 84 -15.59 -25.77 6.85
CA TYR A 84 -16.39 -26.98 6.90
C TYR A 84 -17.05 -27.22 5.54
N ASN A 85 -16.72 -28.35 4.91
CA ASN A 85 -17.29 -28.75 3.63
C ASN A 85 -18.56 -29.56 3.87
N ILE A 86 -19.69 -29.08 3.35
CA ILE A 86 -21.00 -29.71 3.61
C ILE A 86 -21.13 -31.03 2.86
N ASP A 87 -20.61 -31.10 1.63
CA ASP A 87 -20.76 -32.29 0.78
C ASP A 87 -19.94 -33.48 1.29
N THR A 88 -18.73 -33.24 1.81
CA THR A 88 -17.83 -34.29 2.31
C THR A 88 -17.97 -34.52 3.81
N ASP A 89 -18.66 -33.64 4.54
CA ASP A 89 -18.78 -33.65 6.01
C ASP A 89 -17.40 -33.63 6.72
N THR A 90 -16.47 -32.80 6.21
CA THR A 90 -15.09 -32.69 6.72
C THR A 90 -14.69 -31.24 7.05
N PHE A 91 -13.69 -31.10 7.93
CA PHE A 91 -13.08 -29.82 8.27
C PHE A 91 -11.68 -29.69 7.65
N ASP A 92 -11.41 -28.51 7.11
CA ASP A 92 -10.07 -28.10 6.65
C ASP A 92 -9.54 -26.96 7.53
N LYS A 93 -8.29 -27.13 7.98
CA LYS A 93 -7.54 -26.10 8.71
C LYS A 93 -6.93 -25.13 7.71
N ILE A 94 -7.53 -23.95 7.55
CA ILE A 94 -7.04 -22.95 6.59
C ILE A 94 -5.90 -22.15 7.21
N LEU A 95 -6.13 -21.61 8.40
CA LEU A 95 -5.10 -21.07 9.30
C LEU A 95 -5.44 -21.57 10.70
N TYR A 96 -4.49 -22.16 11.44
CA TYR A 96 -4.83 -22.88 12.68
C TYR A 96 -3.79 -22.66 13.76
N GLY A 97 -4.20 -21.98 14.84
CA GLY A 97 -3.31 -21.62 15.95
C GLY A 97 -2.37 -20.45 15.63
N GLU A 98 -2.83 -19.48 14.83
CA GLU A 98 -2.00 -18.41 14.27
C GLU A 98 -2.18 -17.09 15.02
N SER A 99 -1.12 -16.61 15.68
CA SER A 99 -1.13 -15.35 16.42
C SER A 99 -1.16 -14.10 15.52
N LEU A 100 -0.69 -14.22 14.27
CA LEU A 100 -0.68 -13.13 13.28
C LEU A 100 -2.08 -12.61 12.93
N LEU A 101 -3.10 -13.45 13.09
CA LEU A 101 -4.51 -13.07 12.91
C LEU A 101 -4.97 -12.02 13.92
N ASN A 102 -4.39 -12.01 15.13
CA ASN A 102 -4.63 -10.99 16.15
C ASN A 102 -6.12 -10.68 16.39
N PHE A 103 -6.96 -11.71 16.35
CA PHE A 103 -8.39 -11.55 16.54
C PHE A 103 -8.70 -11.10 17.97
N GLN A 104 -9.70 -10.25 18.11
CA GLN A 104 -10.17 -9.79 19.42
C GLN A 104 -11.56 -10.34 19.71
N LYS A 105 -11.79 -10.78 20.96
CA LYS A 105 -13.05 -11.39 21.40
C LYS A 105 -14.29 -10.54 21.07
N ASP A 106 -14.13 -9.22 21.19
CA ASP A 106 -15.22 -8.25 21.09
C ASP A 106 -15.27 -7.55 19.71
N LYS A 107 -14.35 -7.88 18.81
CA LYS A 107 -14.33 -7.37 17.43
C LYS A 107 -14.91 -8.41 16.49
N LYS A 108 -16.16 -8.21 16.13
CA LYS A 108 -16.94 -9.13 15.29
C LYS A 108 -16.62 -8.93 13.82
N ILE A 109 -16.42 -10.03 13.11
CA ILE A 109 -16.20 -10.06 11.66
C ILE A 109 -17.54 -10.37 11.02
N ASN A 110 -18.30 -9.31 10.74
CA ASN A 110 -19.70 -9.41 10.32
C ASN A 110 -19.88 -9.74 8.84
N HIS A 111 -18.79 -9.69 8.08
CA HIS A 111 -18.79 -9.99 6.67
C HIS A 111 -17.45 -10.63 6.27
N VAL A 112 -17.53 -11.73 5.55
CA VAL A 112 -16.40 -12.49 5.04
C VAL A 112 -16.72 -12.76 3.57
N VAL A 113 -15.85 -12.29 2.69
CA VAL A 113 -16.00 -12.43 1.25
C VAL A 113 -15.11 -13.55 0.76
N ILE A 114 -15.66 -14.40 -0.11
CA ILE A 114 -14.88 -15.33 -0.93
C ILE A 114 -15.01 -14.87 -2.38
N LEU A 115 -13.88 -14.69 -3.04
CA LEU A 115 -13.79 -14.30 -4.45
C LEU A 115 -12.61 -15.01 -5.09
N ASP A 116 -12.86 -15.91 -6.04
CA ASP A 116 -11.82 -16.63 -6.80
C ASP A 116 -10.71 -17.25 -5.91
N GLY A 117 -11.12 -18.04 -4.91
CA GLY A 117 -10.18 -18.69 -3.98
C GLY A 117 -9.49 -17.75 -2.97
N LEU A 118 -9.83 -16.46 -2.96
CA LEU A 118 -9.37 -15.49 -1.97
C LEU A 118 -10.43 -15.33 -0.88
N LEU A 119 -10.01 -15.43 0.38
CA LEU A 119 -10.81 -15.12 1.57
C LEU A 119 -10.46 -13.71 2.04
N ILE A 120 -11.44 -12.81 2.14
CA ILE A 120 -11.26 -11.39 2.50
C ILE A 120 -12.14 -11.06 3.72
N TRP A 121 -11.58 -10.39 4.72
CA TRP A 121 -12.32 -9.98 5.91
C TRP A 121 -11.78 -8.69 6.54
N SER A 122 -12.55 -8.12 7.46
CA SER A 122 -12.16 -6.97 8.28
C SER A 122 -12.90 -7.01 9.61
N ASP A 123 -12.22 -6.63 10.70
CA ASP A 123 -12.76 -6.68 12.08
C ASP A 123 -12.86 -5.30 12.76
N GLY A 124 -12.28 -4.26 12.15
CA GLY A 124 -12.27 -2.91 12.69
C GLY A 124 -11.45 -2.74 13.98
N TYR A 125 -10.47 -3.62 14.23
CA TYR A 125 -9.67 -3.56 15.45
C TYR A 125 -8.49 -2.59 15.33
N PHE A 126 -8.49 -1.56 16.17
CA PHE A 126 -7.37 -0.65 16.38
C PHE A 126 -7.13 -0.47 17.87
N GLY A 127 -6.01 -0.98 18.39
CA GLY A 127 -5.52 -0.69 19.73
C GLY A 127 -4.48 0.44 19.68
N SER A 128 -3.39 0.20 18.96
CA SER A 128 -2.31 1.17 18.74
C SER A 128 -1.46 0.75 17.55
N TYR A 129 -0.64 1.67 17.03
CA TYR A 129 0.42 1.31 16.09
C TYR A 129 1.60 0.58 16.77
N GLU A 130 1.71 0.67 18.09
CA GLU A 130 2.73 -0.01 18.88
C GLU A 130 2.54 -1.53 18.77
N ASP A 131 3.63 -2.24 18.54
CA ASP A 131 3.70 -3.69 18.30
C ASP A 131 2.73 -4.18 17.21
N SER A 132 2.33 -3.30 16.29
CA SER A 132 1.30 -3.57 15.28
C SER A 132 -0.01 -4.10 15.88
N ASN A 133 -0.43 -3.55 17.02
CA ASN A 133 -1.66 -3.93 17.72
C ASN A 133 -2.94 -3.36 17.07
N PHE A 134 -3.13 -3.69 15.79
CA PHE A 134 -4.29 -3.35 14.97
C PHE A 134 -4.39 -4.30 13.78
N ASN A 135 -5.59 -4.39 13.19
CA ASN A 135 -5.86 -5.24 12.03
C ASN A 135 -6.40 -4.39 10.88
N PRO A 136 -5.60 -4.14 9.81
CA PRO A 136 -6.15 -3.61 8.57
C PRO A 136 -7.08 -4.63 7.91
N PRO A 137 -7.84 -4.25 6.86
CA PRO A 137 -8.51 -5.23 6.02
C PRO A 137 -7.51 -6.32 5.59
N GLN A 138 -7.96 -7.58 5.62
CA GLN A 138 -7.09 -8.74 5.40
C GLN A 138 -7.60 -9.60 4.25
N LYS A 139 -6.68 -10.29 3.60
CA LYS A 139 -6.94 -11.25 2.52
C LYS A 139 -5.96 -12.41 2.61
N ILE A 140 -6.39 -13.60 2.20
CA ILE A 140 -5.50 -14.74 2.00
C ILE A 140 -5.98 -15.68 0.90
N ASN A 141 -5.05 -16.31 0.18
CA ASN A 141 -5.38 -17.42 -0.72
C ASN A 141 -5.69 -18.68 0.09
N ILE A 142 -6.90 -19.22 -0.07
CA ILE A 142 -7.44 -20.33 0.74
C ILE A 142 -6.60 -21.59 0.58
N GLU A 143 -6.23 -21.93 -0.66
CA GLU A 143 -5.51 -23.18 -0.97
C GLU A 143 -4.06 -23.13 -0.50
N LYS A 144 -3.38 -21.98 -0.68
CA LYS A 144 -2.02 -21.80 -0.19
C LYS A 144 -1.95 -21.81 1.34
N ALA A 145 -2.93 -21.18 2.00
CA ALA A 145 -3.06 -21.19 3.45
C ALA A 145 -3.28 -22.62 3.98
N PHE A 146 -4.21 -23.35 3.38
CA PHE A 146 -4.47 -24.75 3.72
C PHE A 146 -3.20 -25.62 3.61
N LYS A 147 -2.45 -25.51 2.51
CA LYS A 147 -1.20 -26.27 2.32
C LYS A 147 -0.12 -25.87 3.33
N TYR A 148 0.01 -24.58 3.62
CA TYR A 148 0.93 -24.06 4.64
C TYR A 148 0.60 -24.64 6.03
N THR A 149 -0.64 -24.48 6.49
CA THR A 149 -1.07 -24.91 7.83
C THR A 149 -1.01 -26.43 8.02
N ASN A 150 -1.25 -27.21 6.97
CA ASN A 150 -1.21 -28.68 7.05
C ASN A 150 0.16 -29.27 6.67
N GLY A 151 1.19 -28.45 6.45
CA GLY A 151 2.55 -28.90 6.12
C GLY A 151 2.62 -29.72 4.84
N ILE A 152 1.68 -29.51 3.90
CA ILE A 152 1.61 -30.28 2.67
C ILE A 152 2.81 -29.91 1.79
N THR A 153 3.52 -30.94 1.31
CA THR A 153 4.63 -30.76 0.37
C THR A 153 4.09 -30.41 -1.02
N GLY A 154 4.57 -29.30 -1.58
CA GLY A 154 4.20 -28.76 -2.89
C GLY A 154 5.25 -27.76 -3.34
N THR A 155 5.22 -27.35 -4.62
CA THR A 155 6.12 -26.32 -5.16
C THR A 155 5.82 -24.97 -4.48
N VAL A 156 6.80 -24.06 -4.42
CA VAL A 156 6.67 -22.70 -3.83
C VAL A 156 5.48 -21.91 -4.43
N VAL A 157 5.09 -22.19 -5.68
CA VAL A 157 3.90 -21.58 -6.32
C VAL A 157 2.60 -21.95 -5.62
N ASP A 158 2.54 -23.12 -5.00
CA ASP A 158 1.30 -23.71 -4.52
C ASP A 158 1.08 -23.53 -3.01
N LYS A 159 2.04 -22.92 -2.29
CA LYS A 159 1.95 -22.75 -0.83
C LYS A 159 2.72 -21.52 -0.36
N TYR A 160 2.37 -21.02 0.82
CA TYR A 160 3.22 -20.07 1.53
C TYR A 160 4.42 -20.80 2.17
N THR A 161 5.62 -20.22 2.07
CA THR A 161 6.82 -20.72 2.76
C THR A 161 6.86 -20.23 4.21
N THR A 162 6.46 -18.99 4.42
CA THR A 162 6.29 -18.33 5.72
C THR A 162 4.98 -17.55 5.73
N LEU A 163 4.42 -17.29 6.92
CA LEU A 163 3.27 -16.40 7.08
C LEU A 163 3.74 -15.10 7.75
N ASN A 164 3.38 -13.95 7.19
CA ASN A 164 3.72 -12.64 7.71
C ASN A 164 2.59 -11.63 7.42
N LYS A 165 2.72 -10.38 7.91
CA LYS A 165 1.70 -9.34 7.69
C LYS A 165 1.54 -8.95 6.22
N GLN A 166 2.60 -8.99 5.41
CA GLN A 166 2.53 -8.65 3.98
C GLN A 166 1.63 -9.62 3.19
N ILE A 167 1.57 -10.90 3.58
CA ILE A 167 0.66 -11.89 2.98
C ILE A 167 -0.79 -11.64 3.39
N LEU A 168 -1.02 -11.23 4.64
CA LEU A 168 -2.36 -11.07 5.21
C LEU A 168 -2.99 -9.72 4.91
N ASP A 169 -2.21 -8.65 4.84
CA ASP A 169 -2.72 -7.30 4.61
C ASP A 169 -3.32 -7.20 3.20
N PHE A 170 -4.48 -6.54 3.10
CA PHE A 170 -5.18 -6.39 1.82
C PHE A 170 -4.41 -5.49 0.83
N ILE A 171 -3.67 -4.50 1.33
CA ILE A 171 -2.84 -3.59 0.54
C ILE A 171 -1.58 -4.30 0.01
N LYS A 172 -1.17 -3.94 -1.20
CA LYS A 172 0.02 -4.49 -1.86
C LYS A 172 1.25 -3.61 -1.59
N TYR A 173 2.36 -4.24 -1.24
CA TYR A 173 3.55 -3.53 -0.76
C TYR A 173 4.47 -3.21 -1.94
N PRO A 174 4.78 -1.94 -2.20
CA PRO A 174 5.71 -1.59 -3.27
C PRO A 174 7.16 -1.87 -2.86
N PRO A 175 8.10 -1.86 -3.83
CA PRO A 175 9.50 -1.72 -3.50
C PRO A 175 9.73 -0.38 -2.78
N LEU A 176 10.31 -0.44 -1.57
CA LEU A 176 10.43 0.71 -0.67
C LEU A 176 11.58 1.63 -1.04
N TYR A 177 12.67 1.06 -1.54
CA TYR A 177 13.89 1.78 -1.85
C TYR A 177 13.97 2.15 -3.34
N PRO A 178 14.49 3.35 -3.65
CA PRO A 178 14.67 3.79 -5.02
C PRO A 178 15.73 2.93 -5.68
N ILE A 179 15.48 2.56 -6.93
CA ILE A 179 16.38 1.72 -7.71
C ILE A 179 17.77 2.40 -7.86
N PRO A 180 18.86 1.78 -7.36
CA PRO A 180 20.20 2.26 -7.62
C PRO A 180 20.51 2.18 -9.12
N VAL A 181 21.10 3.26 -9.64
CA VAL A 181 21.41 3.40 -11.07
C VAL A 181 22.78 4.02 -11.30
N GLU A 182 23.56 3.42 -12.20
CA GLU A 182 24.90 3.91 -12.56
C GLU A 182 25.20 3.66 -14.04
N TYR A 183 25.97 4.55 -14.67
CA TYR A 183 26.46 4.32 -16.04
C TYR A 183 27.61 3.32 -16.05
N GLY A 184 27.63 2.45 -17.06
CA GLY A 184 28.71 1.50 -17.29
C GLY A 184 29.19 1.46 -18.74
N GLN A 185 30.28 0.73 -18.95
CA GLN A 185 30.90 0.54 -20.27
C GLN A 185 30.84 -0.94 -20.69
N ASP A 186 30.29 -1.19 -21.87
CA ASP A 186 30.24 -2.50 -22.51
C ASP A 186 30.95 -2.46 -23.86
N VAL A 187 32.22 -2.90 -23.87
CA VAL A 187 33.07 -2.97 -25.06
C VAL A 187 32.56 -3.91 -26.16
N SER A 188 31.58 -4.77 -25.85
CA SER A 188 30.96 -5.66 -26.84
C SER A 188 29.76 -5.03 -27.55
N TYR A 189 29.26 -3.89 -27.08
CA TYR A 189 28.07 -3.22 -27.60
C TYR A 189 28.44 -1.88 -28.26
N ASN A 190 28.70 -1.90 -29.57
CA ASN A 190 29.20 -0.76 -30.35
C ASN A 190 28.11 0.27 -30.74
N LYS A 191 27.19 0.58 -29.82
CA LYS A 191 26.16 1.61 -29.98
C LYS A 191 25.97 2.32 -28.65
N ASN A 192 25.66 3.61 -28.68
CA ASN A 192 25.27 4.34 -27.48
C ASN A 192 24.00 5.15 -27.77
N ASN A 193 22.85 4.62 -27.32
CA ASN A 193 21.54 5.27 -27.47
C ASN A 193 21.17 6.11 -26.23
N LEU A 194 22.08 6.25 -25.26
CA LEU A 194 21.85 7.01 -24.03
C LEU A 194 22.27 8.48 -24.18
N ARG A 195 22.99 8.81 -25.25
CA ARG A 195 23.59 10.13 -25.44
C ARG A 195 22.59 11.26 -25.60
N GLY A 196 22.92 12.42 -25.03
CA GLY A 196 22.16 13.66 -25.10
C GLY A 196 20.88 13.63 -24.27
N GLN A 197 20.73 12.68 -23.35
CA GLN A 197 19.52 12.47 -22.57
C GLN A 197 19.85 12.04 -21.13
N LEU A 198 19.00 12.46 -20.20
CA LEU A 198 19.03 12.01 -18.81
C LEU A 198 17.83 11.12 -18.53
N PHE A 199 18.01 10.10 -17.69
CA PHE A 199 17.01 9.07 -17.45
C PHE A 199 16.64 9.00 -15.96
N GLN A 200 15.41 8.58 -15.68
CA GLN A 200 15.01 8.12 -14.35
C GLN A 200 14.23 6.82 -14.47
N PHE A 201 14.37 5.97 -13.46
CA PHE A 201 13.81 4.64 -13.43
C PHE A 201 12.99 4.42 -12.17
N ARG A 202 12.07 3.46 -12.26
CA ARG A 202 11.34 2.92 -11.11
C ARG A 202 10.72 1.59 -11.48
N TYR A 203 10.23 0.87 -10.49
CA TYR A 203 9.72 -0.48 -10.68
C TYR A 203 8.55 -0.77 -9.74
N ARG A 204 7.80 -1.82 -10.02
CA ARG A 204 6.72 -2.31 -9.15
C ARG A 204 6.65 -3.83 -9.17
N TYR A 205 6.05 -4.38 -8.13
CA TYR A 205 5.79 -5.81 -8.04
C TYR A 205 4.42 -6.14 -8.63
N VAL A 206 4.39 -7.24 -9.38
CA VAL A 206 3.17 -7.95 -9.76
C VAL A 206 3.16 -9.24 -8.95
N TYR A 207 2.06 -9.49 -8.25
CA TYR A 207 1.91 -10.63 -7.36
C TYR A 207 1.30 -11.83 -8.10
N ASP A 208 1.38 -13.01 -7.49
CA ASP A 208 0.84 -14.25 -8.03
C ASP A 208 -0.70 -14.26 -8.18
N ASP A 209 -1.41 -13.37 -7.49
CA ASP A 209 -2.85 -13.10 -7.64
C ASP A 209 -3.16 -12.03 -8.70
N ASN A 210 -2.16 -11.65 -9.51
CA ASN A 210 -2.18 -10.60 -10.54
C ASN A 210 -2.42 -9.18 -10.04
N GLU A 211 -2.47 -8.96 -8.72
CA GLU A 211 -2.48 -7.59 -8.20
C GLU A 211 -1.12 -6.93 -8.38
N LYS A 212 -1.13 -5.61 -8.51
CA LYS A 212 0.08 -4.81 -8.68
C LYS A 212 0.22 -3.87 -7.50
N SER A 213 1.44 -3.74 -6.99
CA SER A 213 1.73 -2.66 -6.05
C SER A 213 1.68 -1.30 -6.77
N VAL A 214 1.60 -0.21 -6.00
CA VAL A 214 2.05 1.09 -6.52
C VAL A 214 3.52 1.00 -6.94
N TRP A 215 3.96 1.99 -7.70
CA TRP A 215 5.33 2.05 -8.15
C TRP A 215 6.26 2.58 -7.06
N SER A 216 7.50 2.09 -7.08
CA SER A 216 8.55 2.50 -6.15
C SER A 216 8.80 4.00 -6.20
N THR A 217 9.50 4.47 -5.17
CA THR A 217 10.24 5.75 -5.24
C THR A 217 11.10 5.79 -6.51
N ILE A 218 11.29 7.01 -7.03
CA ILE A 218 11.96 7.22 -8.31
C ILE A 218 13.47 7.27 -8.09
N SER A 219 14.24 6.66 -9.00
CA SER A 219 15.70 6.68 -8.97
C SER A 219 16.27 8.10 -8.97
N LYS A 220 17.49 8.22 -8.43
CA LYS A 220 18.36 9.36 -8.76
C LYS A 220 18.59 9.42 -10.28
N ILE A 221 18.95 10.59 -10.78
CA ILE A 221 19.39 10.73 -12.17
C ILE A 221 20.82 10.20 -12.27
N PRO A 222 21.08 9.11 -13.01
CA PRO A 222 22.45 8.71 -13.30
C PRO A 222 23.08 9.77 -14.21
N LEU A 223 24.27 10.23 -13.86
CA LEU A 223 25.03 11.20 -14.64
C LEU A 223 26.09 10.46 -15.47
N PRO A 224 26.18 10.69 -16.79
CA PRO A 224 27.14 10.00 -17.63
C PRO A 224 28.55 10.54 -17.38
N HIS A 225 29.52 9.65 -17.24
CA HIS A 225 30.86 9.99 -16.79
C HIS A 225 31.74 10.62 -17.89
N ASN A 226 31.52 10.23 -19.13
CA ASN A 226 32.51 10.35 -20.21
C ASN A 226 31.87 10.54 -21.58
N GLU A 227 30.60 10.98 -21.62
CA GLU A 227 29.80 11.05 -22.84
C GLU A 227 30.32 12.04 -23.89
N MET A 228 30.91 13.15 -23.45
CA MET A 228 31.35 14.24 -24.32
C MET A 228 32.77 14.72 -24.04
N LYS A 229 33.44 15.10 -25.13
CA LYS A 229 34.74 15.79 -25.12
C LYS A 229 34.53 17.28 -24.86
N THR A 230 35.54 17.98 -24.34
CA THR A 230 35.50 19.44 -24.11
C THR A 230 35.31 20.27 -25.39
N SER A 231 35.44 19.66 -26.57
CA SER A 231 35.18 20.26 -27.89
C SER A 231 33.73 20.11 -28.38
N SER A 232 32.80 19.68 -27.52
CA SER A 232 31.36 19.67 -27.82
C SER A 232 30.96 18.65 -28.87
N ILE A 233 31.74 17.58 -28.92
CA ILE A 233 31.51 16.40 -29.75
C ILE A 233 31.40 15.22 -28.78
N PHE A 234 30.41 14.37 -29.00
CA PHE A 234 30.31 13.10 -28.30
C PHE A 234 31.59 12.29 -28.44
N ASP A 235 31.90 11.47 -27.43
CA ASP A 235 33.05 10.58 -27.55
C ASP A 235 32.89 9.68 -28.79
N GLU A 236 33.96 9.48 -29.54
CA GLU A 236 33.88 8.64 -30.75
C GLU A 236 33.75 7.16 -30.37
N ASP A 237 34.23 6.78 -29.18
CA ASP A 237 34.04 5.45 -28.63
C ASP A 237 32.58 5.28 -28.15
N LEU A 238 31.81 4.51 -28.90
CA LEU A 238 30.41 4.20 -28.60
C LEU A 238 30.25 3.17 -27.47
N SER A 239 31.33 2.60 -26.92
CA SER A 239 31.26 1.67 -25.80
C SER A 239 31.21 2.36 -24.43
N ILE A 240 31.63 3.62 -24.36
CA ILE A 240 31.65 4.40 -23.13
C ILE A 240 30.23 4.85 -22.77
N ASP A 241 29.85 4.69 -21.49
CA ASP A 241 28.53 5.06 -20.94
C ASP A 241 27.37 4.59 -21.84
N ASN A 242 27.48 3.35 -22.33
CA ASN A 242 26.55 2.80 -23.31
C ASN A 242 25.45 1.94 -22.70
N PHE A 243 25.48 1.73 -21.38
CA PHE A 243 24.36 1.18 -20.62
C PHE A 243 24.21 1.87 -19.26
N ILE A 244 23.00 1.79 -18.70
CA ILE A 244 22.72 2.11 -17.29
C ILE A 244 22.46 0.79 -16.56
N GLN A 245 23.25 0.53 -15.51
CA GLN A 245 23.10 -0.58 -14.60
C GLN A 245 21.93 -0.28 -13.65
N LEU A 246 21.00 -1.23 -13.51
CA LEU A 246 19.84 -1.15 -12.64
C LEU A 246 19.91 -2.26 -11.58
N SER A 247 20.01 -1.89 -10.30
CA SER A 247 20.02 -2.84 -9.17
C SER A 247 18.59 -3.04 -8.63
N ILE A 248 17.93 -4.13 -9.04
CA ILE A 248 16.50 -4.35 -8.79
C ILE A 248 16.31 -5.32 -7.63
N GLU A 249 15.56 -4.91 -6.61
CA GLU A 249 15.08 -5.83 -5.58
C GLU A 249 14.02 -6.77 -6.15
N THR A 250 14.16 -8.07 -5.90
CA THR A 250 13.31 -9.09 -6.51
C THR A 250 12.00 -9.34 -5.76
N GLY A 251 11.86 -8.77 -4.56
CA GLY A 251 10.75 -9.02 -3.65
C GLY A 251 10.61 -10.49 -3.21
N VAL A 252 9.56 -10.72 -2.42
CA VAL A 252 9.19 -12.00 -1.79
C VAL A 252 8.78 -13.09 -2.79
N ASP A 253 8.65 -14.32 -2.33
CA ASP A 253 8.37 -15.52 -3.13
C ASP A 253 7.03 -15.51 -3.89
N TYR A 254 6.02 -14.80 -3.40
CA TYR A 254 4.73 -14.63 -4.09
C TYR A 254 4.67 -13.41 -5.02
N VAL A 255 5.81 -12.74 -5.27
CA VAL A 255 5.96 -11.83 -6.42
C VAL A 255 6.19 -12.68 -7.67
N SER A 256 5.32 -12.53 -8.67
CA SER A 256 5.35 -13.28 -9.93
C SER A 256 6.19 -12.58 -11.00
N SER A 257 6.15 -11.25 -11.06
CA SER A 257 6.97 -10.48 -12.00
C SER A 257 7.25 -9.06 -11.50
N ILE A 258 8.21 -8.39 -12.15
CA ILE A 258 8.62 -7.02 -11.84
C ILE A 258 8.48 -6.16 -13.10
N ASP A 259 7.63 -5.14 -13.05
CA ASP A 259 7.50 -4.16 -14.11
C ASP A 259 8.50 -3.03 -13.90
N ILE A 260 9.21 -2.61 -14.96
CA ILE A 260 10.20 -1.53 -14.91
C ILE A 260 9.81 -0.43 -15.89
N ALA A 261 9.85 0.81 -15.39
CA ALA A 261 9.55 2.00 -16.15
C ALA A 261 10.74 2.96 -16.22
N VAL A 262 10.78 3.73 -17.30
CA VAL A 262 11.77 4.76 -17.58
C VAL A 262 11.08 6.05 -18.00
N ARG A 263 11.64 7.20 -17.62
CA ARG A 263 11.28 8.51 -18.18
C ARG A 263 12.53 9.30 -18.56
N TYR A 264 12.35 10.27 -19.45
CA TYR A 264 13.40 11.20 -19.87
C TYR A 264 13.34 12.49 -19.03
N GLY A 265 14.40 12.76 -18.28
CA GLY A 265 14.49 13.89 -17.36
C GLY A 265 13.39 13.91 -16.29
N ASN A 266 13.05 15.10 -15.78
CA ASN A 266 11.99 15.25 -14.78
C ASN A 266 10.57 15.40 -15.35
N ILE A 267 10.43 15.77 -16.63
CA ILE A 267 9.14 16.16 -17.24
C ILE A 267 8.63 15.18 -18.30
N GLY A 268 9.42 14.17 -18.67
CA GLY A 268 9.00 13.15 -19.63
C GLY A 268 7.87 12.27 -19.09
N HIS A 269 7.04 11.76 -20.00
CA HIS A 269 6.08 10.72 -19.66
C HIS A 269 6.81 9.43 -19.25
N TRP A 270 6.21 8.68 -18.33
CA TRP A 270 6.70 7.36 -17.98
C TRP A 270 6.36 6.32 -19.05
N HIS A 271 7.35 5.50 -19.40
CA HIS A 271 7.20 4.39 -20.32
C HIS A 271 7.57 3.07 -19.64
N HIS A 272 6.77 2.03 -19.86
CA HIS A 272 7.14 0.65 -19.53
C HIS A 272 8.08 0.12 -20.61
N PHE A 273 9.23 -0.43 -20.21
CA PHE A 273 10.20 -0.97 -21.16
C PHE A 273 10.55 -2.45 -20.91
N LYS A 274 10.33 -2.97 -19.69
CA LYS A 274 10.67 -4.36 -19.36
C LYS A 274 9.78 -4.90 -18.25
N THR A 275 9.37 -6.16 -18.42
CA THR A 275 8.87 -7.01 -17.33
C THR A 275 9.87 -8.13 -17.10
N LEU A 276 10.24 -8.35 -15.84
CA LEU A 276 11.08 -9.47 -15.40
C LEU A 276 10.20 -10.52 -14.74
N GLU A 277 9.97 -11.63 -15.44
CA GLU A 277 9.18 -12.75 -14.95
C GLU A 277 10.00 -13.57 -13.94
N LYS A 278 9.48 -13.73 -12.71
CA LYS A 278 10.07 -14.62 -11.71
C LYS A 278 9.56 -16.03 -11.95
N TYR A 279 10.45 -16.90 -12.42
CA TYR A 279 10.12 -18.31 -12.60
C TYR A 279 10.45 -19.08 -11.34
N TYR A 280 9.51 -19.90 -10.88
CA TYR A 280 9.72 -20.81 -9.77
C TYR A 280 10.55 -22.02 -10.19
N GLU A 281 11.30 -22.59 -9.25
CA GLU A 281 11.93 -23.91 -9.37
C GLU A 281 10.87 -25.01 -9.59
N SER A 282 10.29 -25.10 -10.77
CA SER A 282 9.40 -26.21 -11.14
C SER A 282 10.16 -27.19 -12.04
N LEU A 283 10.26 -28.41 -11.56
CA LEU A 283 10.88 -29.58 -12.21
C LEU A 283 10.17 -30.06 -13.50
N ASN A 284 9.27 -29.26 -14.09
CA ASN A 284 8.35 -29.70 -15.15
C ASN A 284 8.63 -29.12 -16.54
N TYR A 285 9.86 -28.66 -16.81
CA TYR A 285 10.23 -28.21 -18.15
C TYR A 285 11.55 -28.83 -18.61
N PHE A 286 11.56 -30.16 -18.81
CA PHE A 286 12.61 -30.81 -19.60
C PHE A 286 12.33 -30.55 -21.08
N ALA A 287 12.98 -29.55 -21.67
CA ALA A 287 13.15 -29.52 -23.12
C ALA A 287 14.19 -30.60 -23.46
N VAL A 288 13.80 -31.61 -24.24
CA VAL A 288 14.75 -32.58 -24.80
C VAL A 288 15.73 -31.82 -25.69
N ILE A 289 17.02 -31.90 -25.39
CA ILE A 289 18.09 -31.30 -26.19
C ILE A 289 18.48 -32.31 -27.27
N GLU A 290 18.20 -32.02 -28.53
CA GLU A 290 18.87 -32.69 -29.65
C GLU A 290 20.16 -31.92 -29.97
N CYS A 291 21.33 -32.54 -29.78
CA CYS A 291 22.62 -31.96 -30.11
C CYS A 291 23.21 -32.62 -31.37
N THR A 292 23.71 -31.79 -32.30
CA THR A 292 24.40 -32.26 -33.51
C THR A 292 25.91 -32.10 -33.32
N TYR A 293 26.66 -33.18 -33.52
CA TYR A 293 28.10 -33.22 -33.25
C TYR A 293 28.92 -32.59 -34.39
N ALA A 294 29.79 -31.63 -34.06
CA ALA A 294 30.97 -31.29 -34.84
C ALA A 294 32.23 -31.71 -34.08
N SER A 295 33.22 -32.25 -34.79
CA SER A 295 34.35 -33.08 -34.34
C SER A 295 35.42 -32.42 -33.45
N ALA A 296 35.05 -31.55 -32.52
CA ALA A 296 35.92 -31.07 -31.45
C ALA A 296 35.14 -31.13 -30.13
N LYS A 297 35.83 -31.03 -28.97
CA LYS A 297 35.28 -31.05 -27.60
C LYS A 297 34.23 -29.96 -27.27
N ILE A 298 33.54 -29.42 -28.26
CA ILE A 298 32.55 -28.36 -28.17
C ILE A 298 31.23 -28.99 -28.66
N VAL A 299 30.33 -29.29 -27.73
CA VAL A 299 28.94 -29.59 -28.08
C VAL A 299 28.27 -28.27 -28.42
N THR A 300 27.90 -28.07 -29.69
CA THR A 300 27.09 -26.93 -30.09
C THR A 300 25.62 -27.31 -29.88
N VAL A 301 24.98 -26.69 -28.90
CA VAL A 301 23.54 -26.85 -28.66
C VAL A 301 22.80 -25.89 -29.59
N ASP A 302 21.82 -26.38 -30.34
CA ASP A 302 20.92 -25.51 -31.09
C ASP A 302 19.97 -24.78 -30.11
N VAL A 303 20.41 -23.61 -29.68
CA VAL A 303 19.74 -22.76 -28.68
C VAL A 303 18.47 -22.09 -29.21
N GLN A 304 18.13 -22.22 -30.50
CA GLN A 304 16.87 -21.66 -31.02
C GLN A 304 15.62 -22.32 -30.43
N SER A 305 15.75 -23.52 -29.87
CA SER A 305 14.68 -24.27 -29.19
C SER A 305 14.71 -24.21 -27.66
N LEU A 306 15.76 -23.63 -27.05
CA LEU A 306 15.94 -23.59 -25.59
C LEU A 306 15.24 -22.37 -25.00
N LYS A 307 14.14 -22.61 -24.28
CA LYS A 307 13.44 -21.52 -23.58
C LYS A 307 14.04 -21.19 -22.19
N ARG A 308 14.74 -22.11 -21.52
CA ARG A 308 15.18 -22.01 -20.09
C ARG A 308 16.38 -22.91 -19.71
N ILE A 309 17.20 -22.51 -18.72
CA ILE A 309 18.29 -23.29 -18.07
C ILE A 309 18.31 -22.97 -16.55
N TYR A 310 18.45 -23.96 -15.66
CA TYR A 310 18.53 -23.76 -14.19
C TYR A 310 19.48 -24.77 -13.50
N VAL A 311 20.01 -24.43 -12.31
CA VAL A 311 20.85 -25.32 -11.50
C VAL A 311 20.02 -26.51 -11.01
N GLY A 312 20.51 -27.73 -11.20
CA GLY A 312 19.78 -28.98 -10.95
C GLY A 312 19.03 -29.53 -12.17
N MET A 313 19.01 -28.81 -13.30
CA MET A 313 18.42 -29.31 -14.56
C MET A 313 19.21 -30.54 -15.04
N GLY A 314 18.53 -31.68 -15.17
CA GLY A 314 19.10 -32.91 -15.70
C GLY A 314 19.31 -32.84 -17.21
N ILE A 315 20.46 -33.29 -17.69
CA ILE A 315 20.77 -33.40 -19.12
C ILE A 315 20.78 -34.86 -19.53
N TYR A 316 19.94 -35.19 -20.51
CA TYR A 316 19.96 -36.51 -21.13
C TYR A 316 20.73 -36.44 -22.45
N SER A 317 21.82 -37.19 -22.56
CA SER A 317 22.53 -37.39 -23.82
C SER A 317 23.25 -38.75 -23.83
N ASP A 318 23.55 -39.27 -25.02
CA ASP A 318 24.28 -40.54 -25.18
C ASP A 318 25.73 -40.49 -24.65
N TYR A 319 26.26 -39.30 -24.32
CA TYR A 319 27.65 -39.08 -23.91
C TYR A 319 27.81 -38.73 -22.42
N TYR A 320 26.72 -38.37 -21.74
CA TYR A 320 26.72 -37.97 -20.33
C TYR A 320 25.94 -38.96 -19.47
N PRO A 321 26.43 -39.30 -18.26
CA PRO A 321 25.68 -40.13 -17.32
C PRO A 321 24.26 -39.58 -17.08
N PRO A 322 23.22 -40.43 -16.88
CA PRO A 322 21.83 -40.01 -16.67
C PRO A 322 21.60 -39.07 -15.47
N ASP A 323 22.57 -39.03 -14.55
CA ASP A 323 22.64 -38.20 -13.35
C ASP A 323 23.39 -36.88 -13.57
N THR A 324 23.74 -36.53 -14.81
CA THR A 324 24.39 -35.25 -15.11
C THR A 324 23.38 -34.11 -14.95
N VAL A 325 23.66 -33.21 -14.02
CA VAL A 325 22.84 -32.02 -13.73
C VAL A 325 23.69 -30.76 -13.84
N VAL A 326 23.06 -29.63 -14.18
CA VAL A 326 23.67 -28.30 -14.03
C VAL A 326 24.04 -28.09 -12.56
N SER A 327 25.31 -27.86 -12.25
CA SER A 327 25.82 -27.60 -10.90
C SER A 327 26.05 -26.12 -10.61
N ASN A 328 26.33 -25.32 -11.64
CA ASN A 328 26.56 -23.88 -11.50
C ASN A 328 26.23 -23.15 -12.81
N ILE A 329 25.82 -21.89 -12.69
CA ILE A 329 25.64 -20.97 -13.82
C ILE A 329 26.40 -19.69 -13.46
N ASP A 330 27.45 -19.38 -14.22
CA ASP A 330 28.21 -18.14 -14.12
C ASP A 330 27.72 -17.16 -15.19
N PHE A 331 27.01 -16.13 -14.73
CA PHE A 331 26.37 -15.13 -15.58
C PHE A 331 27.36 -14.13 -16.17
N ALA A 332 28.49 -13.88 -15.50
CA ALA A 332 29.51 -12.94 -15.96
C ALA A 332 30.28 -13.53 -17.15
N THR A 333 30.64 -14.82 -17.06
CA THR A 333 31.37 -15.52 -18.11
C THR A 333 30.47 -16.23 -19.12
N ARG A 334 29.14 -16.17 -18.91
CA ARG A 334 28.12 -16.88 -19.71
C ARG A 334 28.37 -18.39 -19.76
N THR A 335 28.71 -18.97 -18.61
CA THR A 335 29.14 -20.36 -18.49
C THR A 335 28.12 -21.17 -17.68
N VAL A 336 27.76 -22.36 -18.17
CA VAL A 336 26.98 -23.36 -17.42
C VAL A 336 27.91 -24.52 -17.10
N THR A 337 28.01 -24.89 -15.83
CA THR A 337 28.84 -25.98 -15.32
C THR A 337 27.97 -27.12 -14.83
N PHE A 338 28.42 -28.37 -15.01
CA PHE A 338 27.72 -29.58 -14.57
C PHE A 338 28.39 -30.22 -13.35
N ASN A 339 27.66 -31.10 -12.66
CA ASN A 339 28.16 -31.88 -11.54
C ASN A 339 29.38 -32.77 -11.88
N ASN A 340 29.66 -32.99 -13.17
CA ASN A 340 30.84 -33.68 -13.67
C ASN A 340 32.03 -32.75 -14.02
N ASN A 341 31.97 -31.47 -13.62
CA ASN A 341 32.96 -30.40 -13.86
C ASN A 341 33.19 -30.03 -15.34
N ASN A 342 32.33 -30.45 -16.27
CA ASN A 342 32.33 -29.89 -17.61
C ASN A 342 31.57 -28.55 -17.61
N SER A 343 31.97 -27.66 -18.52
CA SER A 343 31.36 -26.33 -18.66
C SER A 343 31.12 -25.99 -20.13
N PHE A 344 30.01 -25.31 -20.43
CA PHE A 344 29.69 -24.75 -21.75
C PHE A 344 29.50 -23.24 -21.68
N VAL A 345 29.93 -22.54 -22.72
CA VAL A 345 29.66 -21.10 -22.90
C VAL A 345 28.48 -20.95 -23.86
N PHE A 346 27.43 -20.24 -23.47
CA PHE A 346 26.26 -20.03 -24.33
C PHE A 346 26.41 -18.80 -25.23
N ALA A 347 26.01 -18.94 -26.50
CA ALA A 347 25.95 -17.85 -27.46
C ALA A 347 24.57 -17.16 -27.40
N THR A 348 24.61 -15.83 -27.52
CA THR A 348 23.52 -14.84 -27.49
C THR A 348 22.14 -15.39 -27.88
N ILE A 349 21.22 -15.45 -26.91
CA ILE A 349 19.74 -15.52 -27.03
C ILE A 349 19.14 -15.22 -25.63
N ASP A 350 17.98 -14.54 -25.61
CA ASP A 350 17.16 -14.23 -24.42
C ASP A 350 16.63 -15.50 -23.73
N ILE A 351 17.48 -16.17 -22.95
CA ILE A 351 17.03 -17.25 -22.07
C ILE A 351 16.30 -16.62 -20.88
N ASN A 352 15.07 -17.07 -20.62
CA ASN A 352 14.32 -16.65 -19.43
C ASN A 352 15.05 -17.16 -18.17
N PHE A 353 15.64 -16.24 -17.40
CA PHE A 353 16.45 -16.54 -16.22
C PHE A 353 15.59 -16.82 -15.00
N TYR A 354 16.03 -17.73 -14.14
CA TYR A 354 15.51 -17.87 -12.77
C TYR A 354 15.88 -16.62 -11.98
N ILE A 355 14.88 -15.91 -11.44
CA ILE A 355 15.08 -14.75 -10.58
C ILE A 355 14.75 -15.19 -9.15
N PRO A 356 15.74 -15.23 -8.24
CA PRO A 356 15.49 -15.62 -6.84
C PRO A 356 14.55 -14.62 -6.17
N SER A 357 14.01 -15.00 -5.02
CA SER A 357 13.27 -14.08 -4.16
C SER A 357 14.17 -13.52 -3.07
N ASP A 358 13.78 -12.38 -2.50
CA ASP A 358 14.49 -11.70 -1.41
C ASP A 358 15.98 -11.43 -1.72
N THR A 359 16.27 -11.01 -2.95
CA THR A 359 17.62 -10.70 -3.42
C THR A 359 17.64 -9.45 -4.32
N THR A 360 18.82 -9.06 -4.76
CA THR A 360 19.03 -7.97 -5.73
C THR A 360 19.62 -8.56 -7.00
N ILE A 361 19.10 -8.14 -8.16
CA ILE A 361 19.62 -8.51 -9.47
C ILE A 361 20.06 -7.28 -10.25
N GLU A 362 20.98 -7.50 -11.18
CA GLU A 362 21.57 -6.45 -12.00
C GLU A 362 21.05 -6.53 -13.43
N TYR A 363 20.41 -5.47 -13.92
CA TYR A 363 19.90 -5.36 -15.30
C TYR A 363 20.54 -4.18 -16.06
N ARG A 364 21.05 -4.43 -17.27
CA ARG A 364 21.66 -3.40 -18.12
C ARG A 364 20.64 -2.82 -19.10
N TYR A 365 20.40 -1.51 -19.00
CA TYR A 365 19.52 -0.76 -19.90
C TYR A 365 20.33 -0.04 -20.98
N TYR A 366 20.06 -0.37 -22.26
CA TYR A 366 20.76 0.19 -23.43
C TYR A 366 19.91 1.19 -24.25
N ASN A 367 18.66 1.47 -23.85
CA ASN A 367 17.69 2.29 -24.61
C ASN A 367 17.51 1.83 -26.07
N ASP A 368 17.48 0.51 -26.30
CA ASP A 368 17.36 -0.11 -27.62
C ASP A 368 16.06 -0.92 -27.82
N ILE A 369 15.16 -0.86 -26.82
CA ILE A 369 13.85 -1.51 -26.80
C ILE A 369 12.77 -0.45 -26.96
N VAL A 370 11.70 -0.77 -27.70
CA VAL A 370 10.52 0.10 -27.81
C VAL A 370 9.75 0.11 -26.49
N ALA A 371 9.71 1.24 -25.82
CA ALA A 371 8.97 1.44 -24.58
C ALA A 371 7.56 2.02 -24.85
N TYR A 372 6.55 1.57 -24.09
CA TYR A 372 5.15 1.98 -24.25
C TYR A 372 4.74 2.96 -23.16
N VAL A 373 3.99 4.00 -23.51
CA VAL A 373 3.52 5.01 -22.55
C VAL A 373 2.61 4.36 -21.51
N LEU A 374 2.88 4.62 -20.23
CA LEU A 374 2.05 4.20 -19.11
C LEU A 374 0.92 5.21 -18.84
N ASP A 375 -0.11 4.77 -18.13
CA ASP A 375 -1.08 5.69 -17.54
C ASP A 375 -0.38 6.57 -16.50
N GLN A 376 -0.34 7.89 -16.75
CA GLN A 376 0.36 8.83 -15.89
C GLN A 376 -0.32 9.00 -14.54
N ASP A 377 -1.63 8.72 -14.43
CA ASP A 377 -2.36 8.82 -13.16
C ASP A 377 -2.02 7.65 -12.24
N ASP A 378 -2.01 6.41 -12.75
CA ASP A 378 -1.54 5.23 -11.97
C ASP A 378 -0.07 5.39 -11.58
N VAL A 379 0.73 5.94 -12.49
CA VAL A 379 2.15 6.11 -12.25
C VAL A 379 2.42 7.21 -11.22
N ASN A 380 1.72 8.34 -11.27
CA ASN A 380 1.95 9.43 -10.32
C ASN A 380 1.23 9.25 -8.98
N ARG A 381 0.40 8.20 -8.85
CA ARG A 381 -0.24 7.85 -7.58
C ARG A 381 0.80 7.56 -6.50
N PRO A 382 0.78 8.28 -5.36
CA PRO A 382 1.79 8.12 -4.32
C PRO A 382 1.67 6.77 -3.61
N TYR A 383 0.45 6.36 -3.25
CA TYR A 383 0.13 5.09 -2.60
C TYR A 383 -1.34 4.73 -2.82
N ASP A 384 -1.72 3.50 -2.45
CA ASP A 384 -3.10 3.04 -2.44
C ASP A 384 -3.84 3.52 -1.18
N TYR A 385 -5.00 4.17 -1.36
CA TYR A 385 -5.86 4.64 -0.27
C TYR A 385 -6.69 3.50 0.36
N VAL A 386 -6.11 2.30 0.48
CA VAL A 386 -6.73 1.20 1.23
C VAL A 386 -6.83 1.63 2.69
N PRO A 387 -8.02 1.55 3.32
CA PRO A 387 -8.16 1.97 4.70
C PRO A 387 -7.22 1.23 5.65
N GLN A 388 -6.75 1.94 6.67
CA GLN A 388 -5.92 1.33 7.72
C GLN A 388 -6.74 0.40 8.61
N ILE A 389 -8.03 0.70 8.77
CA ILE A 389 -9.01 -0.03 9.58
C ILE A 389 -10.37 0.12 8.91
N ALA A 390 -11.17 -0.94 8.82
CA ALA A 390 -12.55 -0.86 8.34
C ALA A 390 -13.49 -1.70 9.21
N ASN A 391 -14.63 -1.15 9.60
CA ASN A 391 -15.61 -1.86 10.44
C ASN A 391 -16.59 -2.74 9.63
N THR A 392 -16.79 -2.43 8.35
CA THR A 392 -17.64 -3.22 7.45
C THR A 392 -16.99 -3.35 6.07
N LEU A 393 -17.30 -4.45 5.40
CA LEU A 393 -16.94 -4.68 4.00
C LEU A 393 -18.12 -5.31 3.25
N GLU A 394 -18.19 -5.13 1.94
CA GLU A 394 -19.16 -5.76 1.03
C GLU A 394 -18.53 -5.96 -0.35
N LEU A 395 -18.94 -7.01 -1.07
CA LEU A 395 -18.55 -7.23 -2.46
C LEU A 395 -19.64 -6.72 -3.42
N ILE A 396 -19.39 -5.56 -4.03
CA ILE A 396 -20.27 -4.92 -5.00
C ILE A 396 -20.13 -5.62 -6.36
N ASP A 397 -21.25 -5.89 -7.02
CA ASP A 397 -21.32 -6.53 -8.35
C ASP A 397 -20.49 -7.83 -8.50
N LYS A 398 -20.17 -8.47 -7.37
CA LYS A 398 -19.29 -9.64 -7.25
C LYS A 398 -17.84 -9.43 -7.70
N ASN A 399 -17.38 -8.19 -7.86
CA ASN A 399 -16.03 -7.93 -8.34
C ASN A 399 -15.39 -6.62 -7.88
N ILE A 400 -16.06 -5.83 -7.05
CA ILE A 400 -15.53 -4.59 -6.47
C ILE A 400 -15.64 -4.72 -4.96
N ILE A 401 -14.53 -4.54 -4.24
CA ILE A 401 -14.57 -4.51 -2.78
C ILE A 401 -14.97 -3.11 -2.30
N CYS A 402 -15.80 -3.03 -1.28
CA CYS A 402 -16.18 -1.79 -0.61
C CYS A 402 -15.91 -1.91 0.89
N PHE A 403 -15.32 -0.88 1.48
CA PHE A 403 -15.11 -0.74 2.92
C PHE A 403 -15.93 0.44 3.46
N GLY A 404 -16.47 0.29 4.67
CA GLY A 404 -17.25 1.33 5.33
C GLY A 404 -16.86 1.54 6.78
N ASN A 405 -17.10 2.75 7.27
CA ASN A 405 -16.73 3.17 8.63
C ASN A 405 -15.28 2.83 8.94
N TYR A 406 -14.38 3.64 8.38
CA TYR A 406 -12.97 3.31 8.26
C TYR A 406 -12.04 4.42 8.81
N ARG A 407 -10.78 4.08 9.06
CA ARG A 407 -9.72 5.02 9.47
C ARG A 407 -8.66 5.16 8.38
N GLU A 408 -8.28 6.39 8.08
CA GLU A 408 -7.23 6.75 7.12
C GLU A 408 -6.43 7.97 7.63
N GLY A 409 -5.26 8.20 7.04
CA GLY A 409 -4.40 9.34 7.35
C GLY A 409 -3.45 9.10 8.52
N TYR A 410 -2.49 10.01 8.65
CA TYR A 410 -1.49 10.03 9.71
C TYR A 410 -1.43 11.43 10.31
N ASP A 411 -1.10 11.51 11.60
CA ASP A 411 -0.92 12.79 12.28
C ASP A 411 0.39 13.44 11.84
N ASN A 412 0.36 14.76 11.66
CA ASN A 412 1.58 15.54 11.47
C ASN A 412 2.53 15.37 12.66
N VAL A 413 3.81 15.29 12.36
CA VAL A 413 4.89 15.13 13.34
C VAL A 413 5.50 16.49 13.62
N ASN A 414 5.62 16.85 14.90
CA ASN A 414 6.41 17.99 15.29
C ASN A 414 7.90 17.65 15.14
N ILE A 415 8.53 18.20 14.11
CA ILE A 415 9.92 17.87 13.76
C ILE A 415 10.91 18.82 14.43
N ASN A 416 12.10 18.30 14.72
CA ASN A 416 13.27 19.08 15.14
C ASN A 416 14.45 18.64 14.27
N MET A 417 14.69 19.40 13.21
CA MET A 417 15.72 19.12 12.21
C MET A 417 16.58 20.35 11.99
N LYS A 418 17.86 20.11 11.68
CA LYS A 418 18.80 21.18 11.33
C LYS A 418 19.50 20.84 10.04
N PHE A 419 19.68 21.85 9.20
CA PHE A 419 20.42 21.75 7.95
C PHE A 419 21.59 22.72 7.97
N PHE A 420 22.71 22.29 7.39
CA PHE A 420 23.95 23.05 7.33
C PHE A 420 24.51 22.96 5.92
N SER A 421 24.91 24.09 5.36
CA SER A 421 25.63 24.13 4.09
C SER A 421 27.12 23.92 4.32
N GLU A 422 27.76 23.11 3.50
CA GLU A 422 29.21 22.94 3.51
C GLU A 422 29.78 23.10 2.11
N LEU A 423 30.73 24.04 1.98
CA LEU A 423 31.46 24.25 0.75
C LEU A 423 32.45 23.10 0.56
N TYR A 424 32.44 22.48 -0.61
CA TYR A 424 33.45 21.50 -0.99
C TYR A 424 34.13 21.91 -2.28
N LYS A 425 35.42 21.58 -2.38
CA LYS A 425 36.17 21.72 -3.62
C LYS A 425 36.04 20.41 -4.39
N SER A 426 35.43 20.46 -5.56
CA SER A 426 35.32 19.29 -6.42
C SER A 426 36.68 19.03 -7.07
N GLU A 427 37.21 17.82 -6.87
CA GLU A 427 38.36 17.33 -7.62
C GLU A 427 37.93 17.09 -9.07
N TYR A 428 38.35 17.98 -9.97
CA TYR A 428 38.36 17.70 -11.40
C TYR A 428 39.74 17.19 -11.76
N PRO A 429 39.89 16.29 -12.75
CA PRO A 429 41.20 16.09 -13.35
C PRO A 429 41.63 17.44 -13.91
N ASP A 430 42.56 18.08 -13.20
CA ASP A 430 43.04 19.42 -13.48
C ASP A 430 43.35 19.55 -14.96
N THR A 431 42.75 20.53 -15.61
CA THR A 431 43.10 20.89 -16.98
C THR A 431 44.49 21.55 -16.93
N TYR A 432 45.55 20.76 -16.95
CA TYR A 432 46.90 21.34 -16.98
C TYR A 432 47.15 21.91 -18.39
N SER A 433 47.18 23.24 -18.49
CA SER A 433 47.96 23.87 -19.53
C SER A 433 49.44 23.74 -19.15
N ILE A 434 50.15 22.77 -19.72
CA ILE A 434 51.59 22.67 -19.51
C ILE A 434 52.24 23.83 -20.28
N LYS A 435 52.76 24.82 -19.56
CA LYS A 435 53.73 25.78 -20.12
C LYS A 435 54.99 24.99 -20.46
N ILE A 436 55.26 24.80 -21.75
CA ILE A 436 56.53 24.22 -22.20
C ILE A 436 57.63 25.23 -21.89
N ASN A 437 58.56 24.87 -20.99
CA ASN A 437 59.86 25.52 -20.92
C ASN A 437 60.64 25.11 -22.15
N TYR A 438 60.60 25.93 -23.20
CA TYR A 438 61.43 25.71 -24.36
C TYR A 438 62.72 26.51 -24.21
N THR A 439 63.84 25.87 -24.54
CA THR A 439 65.12 26.56 -24.71
C THR A 439 65.46 26.52 -26.20
N LYS A 440 65.65 27.70 -26.80
CA LYS A 440 66.07 27.81 -28.20
C LYS A 440 67.58 27.55 -28.26
N TYR A 441 67.99 26.46 -28.89
CA TYR A 441 69.40 26.17 -29.11
C TYR A 441 69.83 26.61 -30.52
N PHE A 442 71.01 27.23 -30.60
CA PHE A 442 71.70 27.49 -31.86
C PHE A 442 73.02 26.71 -31.84
N SER A 443 73.24 25.91 -32.89
CA SER A 443 74.44 25.11 -33.24
C SER A 443 75.56 24.97 -32.19
N GLY A 444 75.86 23.73 -31.78
CA GLY A 444 77.14 23.35 -31.16
C GLY A 444 77.08 22.60 -29.83
N ASP A 445 75.89 22.32 -29.29
CA ASP A 445 75.74 21.58 -28.04
C ASP A 445 75.93 20.05 -28.27
N PRO A 446 76.90 19.39 -27.60
CA PRO A 446 77.14 17.95 -27.75
C PRO A 446 76.00 17.06 -27.23
N LEU A 447 74.98 17.60 -26.57
CA LEU A 447 73.81 16.87 -26.08
C LEU A 447 72.63 16.81 -27.07
N PHE A 448 72.73 17.45 -28.25
CA PHE A 448 71.62 17.58 -29.22
C PHE A 448 71.77 16.70 -30.47
N PRO A 449 70.72 15.96 -30.91
CA PRO A 449 70.74 15.14 -32.12
C PRO A 449 70.41 15.91 -33.42
N CYS A 450 70.35 17.25 -33.41
CA CYS A 450 69.97 18.03 -34.59
C CYS A 450 71.15 18.32 -35.54
N ALA A 451 70.92 18.28 -36.85
CA ALA A 451 71.94 18.60 -37.86
C ALA A 451 72.39 20.07 -37.80
N HIS A 452 73.62 20.35 -38.26
CA HIS A 452 74.24 21.67 -38.23
C HIS A 452 73.38 22.72 -38.98
N GLY A 453 72.86 23.73 -38.27
CA GLY A 453 71.97 24.77 -38.82
C GLY A 453 70.47 24.59 -38.56
N ALA A 454 70.06 23.62 -37.75
CA ALA A 454 68.67 23.39 -37.34
C ALA A 454 68.27 24.24 -36.10
N ILE A 455 66.97 24.51 -35.96
CA ILE A 455 66.35 25.02 -34.72
C ILE A 455 65.65 23.83 -34.06
N GLY A 456 65.98 23.57 -32.79
CA GLY A 456 65.40 22.50 -31.99
C GLY A 456 64.63 23.03 -30.78
N PHE A 457 63.58 22.32 -30.38
CA PHE A 457 62.80 22.55 -29.16
C PHE A 457 62.80 21.30 -28.30
N GLU A 458 62.83 21.47 -27.00
CA GLU A 458 62.63 20.38 -26.05
C GLU A 458 61.36 20.64 -25.24
N PHE A 459 60.59 19.59 -25.02
CA PHE A 459 59.46 19.60 -24.10
C PHE A 459 59.46 18.32 -23.27
N LYS A 460 59.00 18.40 -22.03
CA LYS A 460 58.99 17.28 -21.08
C LYS A 460 57.55 16.88 -20.77
N ILE A 461 57.32 15.58 -20.68
CA ILE A 461 56.05 15.03 -20.17
C ILE A 461 56.34 14.49 -18.78
N ASP A 462 55.85 15.20 -17.76
CA ASP A 462 56.13 14.90 -16.35
C ASP A 462 55.08 14.01 -15.67
N GLN A 463 53.88 13.89 -16.29
CA GLN A 463 52.75 13.17 -15.72
C GLN A 463 51.89 12.54 -16.83
N ILE A 464 51.33 11.36 -16.55
CA ILE A 464 50.37 10.65 -17.41
C ILE A 464 48.96 11.02 -16.94
N TYR A 465 48.06 11.27 -17.90
CA TYR A 465 46.63 11.39 -17.63
C TYR A 465 45.91 10.23 -18.34
N GLU A 466 45.20 9.40 -17.58
CA GLU A 466 44.33 8.37 -18.13
C GLU A 466 43.25 9.02 -19.00
N ASN A 467 43.08 8.53 -20.24
CA ASN A 467 42.18 9.08 -21.27
C ASN A 467 42.45 10.55 -21.68
N GLY A 468 43.67 11.05 -21.42
CA GLY A 468 44.11 12.37 -21.86
C GLY A 468 44.40 12.42 -23.36
N LYS A 469 43.93 13.46 -24.04
CA LYS A 469 44.37 13.79 -25.41
C LYS A 469 45.52 14.78 -25.36
N TYR A 470 46.71 14.38 -25.79
CA TYR A 470 47.88 15.24 -25.98
C TYR A 470 47.83 15.84 -27.38
N ILE A 471 47.62 17.15 -27.47
CA ILE A 471 47.72 17.88 -28.73
C ILE A 471 49.02 18.66 -28.71
N ILE A 472 49.88 18.50 -29.71
CA ILE A 472 51.06 19.33 -29.90
C ILE A 472 50.91 20.03 -31.24
N SER A 473 50.95 21.36 -31.23
CA SER A 473 50.89 22.16 -32.45
C SER A 473 52.06 23.12 -32.50
N TRP A 474 52.68 23.29 -33.66
CA TRP A 474 53.78 24.22 -33.89
C TRP A 474 53.65 24.83 -35.29
N MET A 475 54.29 25.97 -35.52
CA MET A 475 54.39 26.55 -36.87
C MET A 475 55.65 26.00 -37.54
N GLY A 476 55.63 25.73 -38.85
CA GLY A 476 56.86 25.46 -39.59
C GLY A 476 57.49 26.76 -40.09
N THR A 477 58.74 26.68 -40.57
CA THR A 477 59.40 27.78 -41.31
C THR A 477 58.72 28.16 -42.63
N ASP A 478 57.77 27.33 -43.10
CA ASP A 478 56.87 27.55 -44.23
C ASP A 478 55.56 28.25 -43.84
N TYR A 479 55.42 28.70 -42.60
CA TYR A 479 54.21 29.33 -42.01
C TYR A 479 52.98 28.42 -41.92
N ASN A 480 53.11 27.11 -42.19
CA ASN A 480 52.03 26.16 -41.94
C ASN A 480 51.99 25.78 -40.46
N ILE A 481 50.79 25.58 -39.91
CA ILE A 481 50.63 25.04 -38.56
C ILE A 481 50.57 23.52 -38.68
N TYR A 482 51.56 22.87 -38.09
CA TYR A 482 51.62 21.43 -37.93
C TYR A 482 50.97 21.06 -36.60
N LYS A 483 50.24 19.96 -36.58
CA LYS A 483 49.49 19.50 -35.42
C LYS A 483 49.52 17.98 -35.37
N ILE A 484 49.94 17.45 -34.23
CA ILE A 484 49.81 16.04 -33.92
C ILE A 484 48.92 15.88 -32.70
N GLU A 485 48.24 14.75 -32.65
CA GLU A 485 47.34 14.40 -31.57
C GLU A 485 47.60 12.95 -31.15
N TYR A 486 47.68 12.73 -29.85
CA TYR A 486 47.75 11.39 -29.27
C TYR A 486 46.71 11.24 -28.17
N LEU A 487 45.89 10.20 -28.23
CA LEU A 487 44.91 9.86 -27.21
C LEU A 487 45.46 8.70 -26.38
N THR A 488 45.61 8.90 -25.07
CA THR A 488 46.11 7.83 -24.20
C THR A 488 45.11 6.70 -24.05
N GLN A 489 45.63 5.48 -24.02
CA GLN A 489 44.90 4.27 -23.65
C GLN A 489 45.13 3.95 -22.17
N PRO A 490 44.20 3.24 -21.49
CA PRO A 490 44.34 2.88 -20.07
C PRO A 490 45.61 2.09 -19.72
N THR A 491 46.23 1.44 -20.71
CA THR A 491 47.46 0.65 -20.55
C THR A 491 48.74 1.43 -20.87
N ASP A 492 48.63 2.65 -21.37
CA ASP A 492 49.79 3.42 -21.83
C ASP A 492 50.68 3.85 -20.66
N SER A 493 51.93 3.41 -20.68
CA SER A 493 52.97 3.98 -19.81
C SER A 493 53.46 5.31 -20.37
N LEU A 494 54.17 6.09 -19.54
CA LEU A 494 54.77 7.37 -19.96
C LEU A 494 55.66 7.19 -21.19
N VAL A 495 56.36 6.05 -21.26
CA VAL A 495 57.24 5.70 -22.38
C VAL A 495 56.45 5.41 -23.65
N ASP A 496 55.29 4.78 -23.56
CA ASP A 496 54.42 4.48 -24.70
C ASP A 496 53.90 5.77 -25.35
N ILE A 497 53.44 6.71 -24.51
CA ILE A 497 52.98 8.04 -24.93
C ILE A 497 54.12 8.80 -25.61
N GLN A 498 55.31 8.81 -25.01
CA GLN A 498 56.48 9.50 -25.57
C GLN A 498 56.91 8.93 -26.91
N ASN A 499 56.97 7.60 -27.02
CA ASN A 499 57.31 6.92 -28.27
C ASN A 499 56.28 7.22 -29.37
N ALA A 500 55.00 7.21 -29.02
CA ALA A 500 53.93 7.52 -29.97
C ALA A 500 54.00 8.97 -30.46
N LEU A 501 54.22 9.93 -29.56
CA LEU A 501 54.39 11.34 -29.93
C LEU A 501 55.65 11.56 -30.79
N VAL A 502 56.77 10.93 -30.45
CA VAL A 502 58.00 10.97 -31.27
C VAL A 502 57.74 10.43 -32.67
N ALA A 503 57.04 9.29 -32.79
CA ALA A 503 56.68 8.70 -34.07
C ALA A 503 55.74 9.61 -34.89
N LEU A 504 54.76 10.26 -34.24
CA LEU A 504 53.87 11.22 -34.89
C LEU A 504 54.63 12.45 -35.41
N ILE A 505 55.59 12.98 -34.64
CA ILE A 505 56.47 14.09 -35.08
C ILE A 505 57.31 13.68 -36.30
N GLN A 506 57.85 12.46 -36.29
CA GLN A 506 58.62 11.93 -37.43
C GLN A 506 57.75 11.70 -38.67
N GLY A 507 56.48 11.33 -38.49
CA GLY A 507 55.49 11.21 -39.56
C GLY A 507 55.24 12.52 -40.31
N GLU A 508 55.38 13.66 -39.63
CA GLU A 508 55.30 15.01 -40.22
C GLU A 508 56.64 15.46 -40.89
N ASN A 509 57.60 14.55 -41.07
CA ASN A 509 58.95 14.79 -41.61
C ASN A 509 59.86 15.69 -40.75
N PHE A 510 59.65 15.75 -39.44
CA PHE A 510 60.55 16.42 -38.49
C PHE A 510 61.47 15.41 -37.79
N ALA A 511 62.69 15.81 -37.45
CA ALA A 511 63.58 14.97 -36.65
C ALA A 511 63.19 15.07 -35.16
N SER A 512 63.06 13.95 -34.46
CA SER A 512 62.76 13.94 -33.02
C SER A 512 63.43 12.78 -32.30
N ALA A 513 63.69 12.94 -31.01
CA ALA A 513 64.30 11.92 -30.14
C ALA A 513 63.89 12.13 -28.67
N ILE A 514 63.96 11.06 -27.88
CA ILE A 514 63.84 11.12 -26.41
C ILE A 514 65.24 11.31 -25.81
N LEU A 515 65.40 12.28 -24.93
CA LEU A 515 66.62 12.66 -24.24
C LEU A 515 66.58 12.23 -22.75
N PRO A 516 67.73 12.19 -22.05
CA PRO A 516 67.80 11.82 -20.63
C PRO A 516 66.86 12.68 -19.76
N GLY A 517 66.13 12.03 -18.85
CA GLY A 517 65.16 12.71 -18.01
C GLY A 517 63.81 12.99 -18.68
N ASN A 518 63.42 12.20 -19.70
CA ASN A 518 62.08 12.20 -20.31
C ASN A 518 61.73 13.44 -21.14
N TRP A 519 62.74 14.11 -21.70
CA TRP A 519 62.56 15.21 -22.63
C TRP A 519 62.39 14.67 -24.05
N ILE A 520 61.46 15.24 -24.83
CA ILE A 520 61.31 14.99 -26.26
C ILE A 520 61.86 16.21 -26.99
N THR A 521 62.73 15.97 -27.97
CA THR A 521 63.23 17.02 -28.87
C THR A 521 62.49 16.99 -30.21
N LEU A 522 62.22 18.16 -30.78
CA LEU A 522 61.70 18.36 -32.13
C LEU A 522 62.65 19.28 -32.89
N CYS A 523 63.13 18.84 -34.05
CA CYS A 523 64.16 19.50 -34.84
C CYS A 523 63.71 19.65 -36.30
N GLN A 524 63.74 20.88 -36.81
CA GLN A 524 63.45 21.17 -38.21
C GLN A 524 64.74 21.41 -39.01
N GLY A 525 64.82 20.86 -40.23
CA GLY A 525 65.98 20.96 -41.12
C GLY A 525 66.34 22.40 -41.52
N SER A 526 67.61 22.59 -41.92
CA SER A 526 68.36 23.85 -42.05
C SER A 526 67.56 25.10 -42.45
N ALA A 527 67.57 26.14 -41.59
CA ALA A 527 67.13 27.48 -41.97
C ALA A 527 68.30 28.24 -42.62
N THR A 528 68.30 28.38 -43.94
CA THR A 528 69.17 29.37 -44.60
C THR A 528 68.52 30.75 -44.52
N SER A 529 69.21 31.65 -43.81
CA SER A 529 69.14 33.10 -43.86
C SER A 529 68.50 33.85 -42.66
N THR A 530 69.24 34.90 -42.34
CA THR A 530 69.08 35.96 -41.36
C THR A 530 67.69 36.58 -41.30
N GLY A 531 67.15 36.68 -40.08
CA GLY A 531 66.21 37.75 -39.71
C GLY A 531 64.73 37.42 -39.78
N ILE A 532 64.29 36.28 -39.23
CA ILE A 532 62.87 36.04 -38.95
C ILE A 532 62.75 35.36 -37.57
N ASP A 533 62.22 36.08 -36.60
CA ASP A 533 61.65 35.51 -35.38
C ASP A 533 60.38 34.75 -35.77
N ALA A 534 60.53 33.50 -36.21
CA ALA A 534 59.40 32.58 -36.28
C ALA A 534 58.86 32.44 -34.85
N VAL A 535 57.71 33.06 -34.58
CA VAL A 535 56.99 32.88 -33.32
C VAL A 535 56.45 31.46 -33.33
N LEU A 536 57.22 30.57 -32.72
CA LEU A 536 56.95 29.15 -32.61
C LEU A 536 56.36 28.92 -31.22
N SER A 537 55.04 28.74 -31.13
CA SER A 537 54.37 28.35 -29.90
C SER A 537 53.98 26.88 -29.96
N ALA A 538 54.45 26.07 -29.01
CA ALA A 538 53.92 24.75 -28.74
C ALA A 538 52.88 24.84 -27.62
N ASN A 539 51.64 24.46 -27.90
CA ASN A 539 50.58 24.37 -26.89
C ASN A 539 50.25 22.90 -26.67
N ILE A 540 50.35 22.42 -25.43
CA ILE A 540 49.77 21.15 -25.00
C ILE A 540 48.40 21.46 -24.42
N PHE A 541 47.35 21.02 -25.11
CA PHE A 541 46.00 21.02 -24.58
C PHE A 541 45.72 19.63 -24.03
N ILE A 542 45.46 19.53 -22.74
CA ILE A 542 44.84 18.35 -22.15
C ILE A 542 43.34 18.60 -22.19
N ILE A 543 42.62 17.82 -22.99
CA ILE A 543 41.16 17.80 -23.00
C ILE A 543 40.75 17.04 -21.74
N SER A 544 40.52 17.76 -20.64
CA SER A 544 39.81 17.21 -19.48
C SER A 544 38.33 17.08 -19.84
N ARG A 545 37.71 15.98 -19.42
CA ARG A 545 36.28 15.72 -19.65
C ARG A 545 35.49 16.71 -18.79
N ASN A 546 34.58 17.46 -19.41
CA ASN A 546 33.76 18.46 -18.70
C ASN A 546 32.64 17.73 -17.95
N LEU A 547 32.97 17.25 -16.76
CA LEU A 547 32.01 16.61 -15.87
C LEU A 547 31.18 17.69 -15.18
N GLY A 548 29.85 17.54 -15.15
CA GLY A 548 29.06 18.28 -14.17
C GLY A 548 29.13 17.59 -12.81
N LYS A 549 29.09 18.34 -11.72
CA LYS A 549 28.90 17.78 -10.37
C LYS A 549 27.69 18.45 -9.74
N ALA A 550 26.75 17.65 -9.27
CA ALA A 550 25.53 18.16 -8.64
C ALA A 550 25.88 19.02 -7.41
N SER A 551 25.11 20.07 -7.18
CA SER A 551 25.29 21.06 -6.11
C SER A 551 23.95 21.73 -5.80
N PHE A 552 23.89 22.45 -4.69
CA PHE A 552 22.78 23.35 -4.36
C PHE A 552 23.12 24.79 -4.78
N LYS A 553 22.12 25.53 -5.29
CA LYS A 553 22.27 26.91 -5.79
C LYS A 553 22.91 27.82 -4.73
N PHE A 554 24.07 28.41 -5.04
CA PHE A 554 24.65 29.45 -4.18
C PHE A 554 23.83 30.74 -4.16
N GLY A 555 23.78 31.39 -2.99
CA GLY A 555 23.06 32.62 -2.75
C GLY A 555 21.55 32.47 -2.94
N ALA A 556 20.98 31.36 -2.47
CA ALA A 556 19.57 31.03 -2.58
C ALA A 556 19.04 30.30 -1.33
N ASN A 557 17.71 30.36 -1.14
CA ASN A 557 17.02 29.62 -0.08
C ASN A 557 16.58 28.24 -0.58
N HIS A 558 16.82 27.23 0.24
CA HIS A 558 16.53 25.82 0.01
C HIS A 558 15.63 25.32 1.13
N GLU A 559 14.40 24.90 0.79
CA GLU A 559 13.45 24.39 1.79
C GLU A 559 13.37 22.86 1.70
N PHE A 560 13.63 22.22 2.83
CA PHE A 560 13.60 20.77 3.01
C PHE A 560 12.41 20.34 3.88
N GLY A 561 12.14 19.04 3.92
CA GLY A 561 11.15 18.45 4.80
C GLY A 561 11.40 16.95 4.98
N ILE A 562 10.52 16.29 5.71
CA ILE A 562 10.62 14.85 5.97
C ILE A 562 9.26 14.15 5.85
N HIS A 563 9.28 12.99 5.19
CA HIS A 563 8.17 12.04 5.14
C HIS A 563 8.41 10.84 6.05
N TYR A 564 7.31 10.24 6.51
CA TYR A 564 7.27 9.06 7.35
C TYR A 564 6.36 7.97 6.77
N PRO A 565 6.81 7.23 5.74
CA PRO A 565 6.04 6.13 5.21
C PRO A 565 5.94 4.95 6.19
N GLU A 566 4.79 4.26 6.17
CA GLU A 566 4.65 2.95 6.82
C GLU A 566 5.06 1.80 5.90
N ARG A 567 4.88 0.56 6.36
CA ARG A 567 5.39 -0.65 5.71
C ARG A 567 4.86 -0.89 4.29
N ALA A 568 3.63 -0.46 3.97
CA ALA A 568 3.09 -0.49 2.60
C ALA A 568 3.23 0.86 1.86
N ASP A 569 4.17 1.71 2.29
CA ASP A 569 4.52 3.01 1.71
C ASP A 569 3.38 4.05 1.67
N ARG A 570 2.31 3.84 2.45
CA ARG A 570 1.35 4.90 2.75
C ARG A 570 2.03 5.96 3.61
N THR A 571 1.85 7.22 3.26
CA THR A 571 2.50 8.35 3.95
C THR A 571 1.51 9.50 4.19
N GLY A 572 1.80 10.29 5.23
CA GLY A 572 1.12 11.55 5.50
C GLY A 572 1.68 12.71 4.67
N ALA A 573 1.32 13.93 5.07
CA ALA A 573 1.87 15.15 4.50
C ALA A 573 3.38 15.28 4.76
N VAL A 574 4.02 16.18 4.02
CA VAL A 574 5.39 16.61 4.27
C VAL A 574 5.43 17.34 5.61
N ASN A 575 6.30 16.90 6.51
CA ASN A 575 6.54 17.59 7.77
C ASN A 575 7.70 18.56 7.59
N ARG A 576 7.49 19.82 7.96
CA ARG A 576 8.48 20.91 7.89
C ARG A 576 8.37 21.82 9.12
N GLY A 577 9.37 22.67 9.33
CA GLY A 577 9.41 23.67 10.40
C GLY A 577 10.34 24.82 10.05
N ASP A 578 10.45 25.82 10.92
CA ASP A 578 11.23 27.03 10.63
C ASP A 578 12.71 26.71 10.30
N ASP A 579 13.31 25.74 10.99
CA ASP A 579 14.71 25.31 10.80
C ASP A 579 14.94 24.43 9.55
N THR A 580 13.89 24.18 8.76
CA THR A 580 14.00 23.42 7.49
C THR A 580 14.27 24.28 6.26
N LEU A 581 14.30 25.60 6.42
CA LEU A 581 14.73 26.56 5.41
C LEU A 581 16.22 26.88 5.59
N LEU A 582 17.05 26.43 4.65
CA LEU A 582 18.49 26.69 4.62
C LEU A 582 18.80 27.77 3.58
N TYR A 583 19.44 28.86 3.99
CA TYR A 583 20.10 29.77 3.06
C TYR A 583 21.52 29.30 2.80
N ILE A 584 21.87 29.11 1.53
CA ILE A 584 23.26 28.84 1.12
C ILE A 584 23.86 30.18 0.67
N PRO A 585 24.87 30.72 1.36
CA PRO A 585 25.45 32.02 1.02
C PRO A 585 26.05 32.05 -0.37
N PHE A 586 26.06 33.21 -1.02
CA PHE A 586 26.80 33.37 -2.28
C PHE A 586 28.32 33.30 -2.06
N TYR A 587 29.10 33.01 -3.10
CA TYR A 587 30.57 32.85 -3.02
C TYR A 587 31.28 33.99 -2.29
N THR A 588 30.77 35.22 -2.43
CA THR A 588 31.35 36.45 -1.88
C THR A 588 30.56 37.01 -0.69
N GLU A 589 29.65 36.24 -0.09
CA GLU A 589 28.75 36.71 0.96
C GLU A 589 29.18 36.33 2.38
N ASP A 590 29.59 35.08 2.61
CA ASP A 590 29.97 34.60 3.94
C ASP A 590 31.42 34.99 4.32
N GLU A 591 31.73 35.26 5.58
CA GLU A 591 33.10 35.54 6.06
C GLU A 591 33.96 34.27 6.23
N SER A 592 33.35 33.09 6.29
CA SER A 592 34.06 31.80 6.30
C SER A 592 34.53 31.33 4.90
N SER A 593 34.28 32.16 3.88
CA SER A 593 34.32 31.81 2.45
C SER A 593 35.68 32.02 1.75
N ILE A 594 35.71 31.61 0.49
CA ILE A 594 36.76 31.85 -0.51
C ILE A 594 36.92 33.33 -0.93
N LYS A 595 36.30 34.29 -0.22
CA LYS A 595 36.47 35.75 -0.42
C LYS A 595 37.94 36.14 -0.56
N GLY A 596 38.24 36.91 -1.60
CA GLY A 596 39.60 37.40 -1.88
C GLY A 596 40.61 36.32 -2.28
N GLN A 597 40.25 35.04 -2.20
CA GLN A 597 41.12 33.93 -2.57
C GLN A 597 41.20 33.81 -4.09
N VAL A 598 42.31 33.22 -4.54
CA VAL A 598 42.48 32.87 -5.95
C VAL A 598 41.54 31.72 -6.27
N VAL A 599 40.86 31.81 -7.40
CA VAL A 599 40.03 30.71 -7.94
C VAL A 599 40.96 29.56 -8.31
N ASP A 600 40.94 28.50 -7.53
CA ASP A 600 41.88 27.37 -7.64
C ASP A 600 41.21 26.02 -7.94
N GLY A 601 39.90 26.04 -8.23
CA GLY A 601 39.11 24.86 -8.59
C GLY A 601 37.61 25.14 -8.69
N ASN A 602 36.85 24.07 -8.94
CA ASN A 602 35.38 24.10 -8.92
C ASN A 602 34.89 23.94 -7.48
N TYR A 603 34.06 24.87 -7.02
CA TYR A 603 33.45 24.80 -5.70
C TYR A 603 31.96 24.50 -5.82
N GLY A 604 31.50 23.49 -5.08
CA GLY A 604 30.10 23.13 -4.92
C GLY A 604 29.68 23.17 -3.46
N ASN A 605 28.40 22.94 -3.21
CA ASN A 605 27.84 22.86 -1.87
C ASN A 605 27.18 21.50 -1.63
N ILE A 606 27.45 20.91 -0.48
CA ILE A 606 26.68 19.79 0.07
C ILE A 606 25.86 20.26 1.26
N VAL A 607 24.76 19.58 1.54
CA VAL A 607 23.92 19.87 2.70
C VAL A 607 24.03 18.74 3.71
N LYS A 608 24.43 19.06 4.94
CA LYS A 608 24.42 18.14 6.08
C LYS A 608 23.14 18.34 6.87
N TYR A 609 22.56 17.25 7.39
CA TYR A 609 21.35 17.33 8.20
C TYR A 609 21.46 16.55 9.51
N GLU A 610 20.72 17.01 10.52
CA GLU A 610 20.57 16.35 11.81
C GLU A 610 19.09 16.23 12.21
N ILE A 611 18.69 15.06 12.73
CA ILE A 611 17.32 14.78 13.20
C ILE A 611 17.34 14.52 14.70
N HIS A 612 16.68 15.39 15.48
CA HIS A 612 16.71 15.38 16.94
C HIS A 612 15.45 14.79 17.59
N HIS A 613 14.33 14.67 16.86
CA HIS A 613 13.08 14.12 17.37
C HIS A 613 12.95 12.62 17.10
N ILE A 614 12.07 11.95 17.85
CA ILE A 614 11.77 10.52 17.68
C ILE A 614 10.78 10.37 16.51
N PRO A 615 10.93 9.38 15.61
CA PRO A 615 9.99 9.16 14.50
C PRO A 615 8.57 8.85 15.03
N PRO A 616 7.49 8.97 14.23
CA PRO A 616 6.15 8.58 14.66
C PRO A 616 6.02 7.05 14.79
N MET A 617 5.09 6.57 15.62
CA MET A 617 4.94 5.13 15.93
C MET A 617 4.55 4.27 14.72
N SER A 618 3.88 4.87 13.73
CA SER A 618 3.46 4.18 12.51
C SER A 618 4.56 4.03 11.46
N ALA A 619 5.65 4.78 11.55
CA ALA A 619 6.68 4.82 10.51
C ALA A 619 7.56 3.56 10.53
N THR A 620 7.94 3.13 9.33
CA THR A 620 8.96 2.09 9.14
C THR A 620 10.20 2.62 8.44
N HIS A 621 10.07 3.72 7.70
CA HIS A 621 11.15 4.38 6.99
C HIS A 621 10.95 5.90 7.08
N TYR A 622 11.98 6.65 6.74
CA TYR A 622 11.92 8.09 6.59
C TYR A 622 12.63 8.53 5.31
N GLN A 623 12.20 9.66 4.78
CA GLN A 623 12.75 10.20 3.55
C GLN A 623 12.81 11.72 3.62
N ILE A 624 13.96 12.29 3.28
CA ILE A 624 14.13 13.73 3.13
C ILE A 624 13.50 14.15 1.81
N VAL A 625 12.78 15.26 1.83
CA VAL A 625 12.21 15.88 0.64
C VAL A 625 12.74 17.30 0.46
N TYR A 626 12.73 17.77 -0.78
CA TYR A 626 13.33 19.03 -1.19
C TYR A 626 12.45 19.75 -2.21
N SER A 627 12.25 21.05 -2.03
CA SER A 627 11.39 21.87 -2.90
C SER A 627 12.12 22.52 -4.09
N GLY A 628 13.45 22.33 -4.20
CA GLY A 628 14.29 23.13 -5.09
C GLY A 628 14.65 24.48 -4.46
N ASN A 629 15.51 25.27 -5.12
CA ASN A 629 15.73 26.63 -4.66
C ASN A 629 14.44 27.47 -4.82
N THR A 630 14.19 28.32 -3.82
CA THR A 630 12.95 29.07 -3.69
C THR A 630 13.09 30.55 -4.04
N THR A 631 14.31 31.04 -4.28
CA THR A 631 14.61 32.47 -4.49
C THR A 631 15.15 32.81 -5.87
N VAL A 632 15.65 31.85 -6.66
CA VAL A 632 16.24 32.09 -7.98
C VAL A 632 15.45 31.33 -9.06
N ASP A 633 14.91 32.05 -10.04
CA ASP A 633 14.14 31.48 -11.14
C ASP A 633 15.02 31.22 -12.39
N TYR A 634 15.97 32.11 -12.62
CA TYR A 634 16.93 32.04 -13.72
C TYR A 634 18.26 32.58 -13.23
N PHE A 635 19.37 32.01 -13.69
CA PHE A 635 20.68 32.63 -13.53
C PHE A 635 21.64 32.28 -14.67
N LEU A 636 22.64 33.13 -14.86
CA LEU A 636 23.70 32.96 -15.84
C LEU A 636 25.01 33.53 -15.30
N GLN A 637 26.01 32.67 -15.11
CA GLN A 637 27.36 33.08 -14.77
C GLN A 637 28.19 33.31 -16.04
N MET A 638 28.68 34.53 -16.27
CA MET A 638 29.34 34.88 -17.53
C MET A 638 30.45 35.91 -17.34
N ARG A 639 31.44 35.87 -18.24
CA ARG A 639 32.50 36.86 -18.34
C ARG A 639 31.95 38.18 -18.91
N VAL A 640 32.28 39.28 -18.24
CA VAL A 640 32.08 40.64 -18.75
C VAL A 640 33.03 40.90 -19.91
N PHE A 641 32.46 41.15 -21.09
CA PHE A 641 33.15 41.42 -22.34
C PHE A 641 33.67 42.86 -22.42
N ALA A 642 32.83 43.84 -22.04
CA ALA A 642 33.17 45.26 -22.06
C ALA A 642 32.50 45.99 -20.88
N ILE A 643 33.13 47.08 -20.44
CA ILE A 643 32.67 47.94 -19.35
C ILE A 643 32.70 49.38 -19.88
N ASP A 644 31.57 50.07 -19.78
CA ASP A 644 31.50 51.53 -19.93
C ASP A 644 31.38 52.11 -18.52
N PRO A 645 32.49 52.60 -17.92
CA PRO A 645 32.45 53.18 -16.60
C PRO A 645 31.59 54.46 -16.59
N PRO A 646 31.02 54.84 -15.44
CA PRO A 646 30.34 56.13 -15.27
C PRO A 646 31.21 57.27 -15.80
N ALA A 647 30.71 58.06 -16.77
CA ALA A 647 31.31 59.37 -17.04
C ALA A 647 31.14 60.25 -15.79
N ALA A 648 31.97 61.29 -15.63
CA ALA A 648 32.05 62.15 -14.43
C ALA A 648 30.74 62.90 -14.01
N ASN A 649 29.58 62.57 -14.60
CA ASN A 649 28.30 63.26 -14.50
C ASN A 649 27.12 62.33 -14.13
N ASN A 650 27.23 61.47 -13.11
CA ASN A 650 26.12 60.60 -12.62
C ASN A 650 25.52 59.64 -13.67
N GLU A 651 26.28 59.19 -14.67
CA GLU A 651 25.81 58.15 -15.59
C GLU A 651 25.94 56.77 -14.96
N ALA A 652 24.91 55.93 -15.07
CA ALA A 652 24.93 54.56 -14.59
C ALA A 652 25.96 53.71 -15.35
N MET A 653 26.66 52.82 -14.64
CA MET A 653 27.60 51.87 -15.25
C MET A 653 26.89 50.97 -16.25
N LYS A 654 27.53 50.72 -17.40
CA LYS A 654 27.04 49.74 -18.37
C LYS A 654 28.06 48.64 -18.59
N ILE A 655 27.58 47.41 -18.72
CA ILE A 655 28.42 46.25 -19.01
C ILE A 655 27.84 45.43 -20.17
N ASP A 656 28.73 44.80 -20.93
CA ASP A 656 28.38 43.84 -21.97
C ASP A 656 28.76 42.43 -21.54
N ILE A 657 27.78 41.53 -21.46
CA ILE A 657 28.00 40.10 -21.26
C ILE A 657 27.59 39.26 -22.47
N ASN A 658 26.72 39.80 -23.35
CA ASN A 658 26.13 39.06 -24.44
C ASN A 658 27.13 38.80 -25.55
N SER A 659 28.10 39.70 -25.75
CA SER A 659 29.21 39.44 -26.68
C SER A 659 30.01 38.19 -26.29
N THR A 660 30.20 37.92 -24.99
CA THR A 660 30.81 36.65 -24.52
C THR A 660 29.93 35.45 -24.87
N VAL A 661 28.61 35.55 -24.72
CA VAL A 661 27.68 34.48 -25.08
C VAL A 661 27.69 34.22 -26.59
N LEU A 662 27.75 35.27 -27.41
CA LEU A 662 27.84 35.16 -28.86
C LEU A 662 29.18 34.52 -29.28
N ASP A 663 30.29 34.86 -28.63
CA ASP A 663 31.58 34.18 -28.82
C ASP A 663 31.48 32.69 -28.47
N LEU A 664 30.80 32.35 -27.36
CA LEU A 664 30.57 30.96 -26.96
C LEU A 664 29.72 30.21 -27.99
N ILE A 665 28.64 30.80 -28.49
CA ILE A 665 27.78 30.19 -29.52
C ILE A 665 28.56 30.02 -30.83
N ALA A 666 29.39 30.99 -31.21
CA ALA A 666 30.22 30.90 -32.42
C ALA A 666 31.27 29.79 -32.31
N PHE A 667 31.89 29.64 -31.13
CA PHE A 667 32.83 28.57 -30.85
C PHE A 667 32.14 27.20 -30.68
N THR A 668 30.89 27.23 -30.20
CA THR A 668 30.15 26.06 -29.73
C THR A 668 28.68 26.11 -30.15
N PRO A 669 28.37 25.89 -31.44
CA PRO A 669 27.02 26.12 -31.96
C PRO A 669 25.92 25.24 -31.34
N ALA A 670 26.30 24.12 -30.73
CA ALA A 670 25.38 23.21 -30.04
C ALA A 670 25.01 23.65 -28.61
N THR A 671 25.52 24.79 -28.12
CA THR A 671 25.24 25.22 -26.74
C THR A 671 23.76 25.55 -26.52
N VAL A 672 23.21 25.16 -25.37
CA VAL A 672 21.86 25.54 -24.91
C VAL A 672 21.82 26.93 -24.29
N ILE A 673 22.98 27.55 -24.06
CA ILE A 673 23.07 28.90 -23.47
C ILE A 673 22.65 29.93 -24.51
N GLN A 674 21.75 30.83 -24.10
CA GLN A 674 21.23 31.90 -24.95
C GLN A 674 21.71 33.26 -24.45
N ALA A 675 21.78 34.24 -25.36
CA ALA A 675 22.06 35.62 -25.00
C ALA A 675 21.02 36.11 -23.98
N TYR A 676 21.49 36.80 -22.94
CA TYR A 676 20.65 37.33 -21.89
C TYR A 676 19.70 38.40 -22.44
N VAL A 677 18.43 38.29 -22.05
CA VAL A 677 17.38 39.26 -22.35
C VAL A 677 16.82 39.79 -21.04
N TRP A 678 16.88 41.11 -20.87
CA TRP A 678 16.48 41.76 -19.63
C TRP A 678 14.98 41.67 -19.36
N GLN A 679 14.65 41.40 -18.10
CA GLN A 679 13.32 41.55 -17.56
C GLN A 679 13.37 42.43 -16.31
N LYS A 680 12.27 43.16 -16.07
CA LYS A 680 12.16 44.03 -14.89
C LYS A 680 12.30 43.20 -13.61
N GLY A 681 13.23 43.61 -12.75
CA GLY A 681 13.54 42.94 -11.48
C GLY A 681 14.74 42.00 -11.53
N ASP A 682 15.36 41.80 -12.70
CA ASP A 682 16.62 41.07 -12.82
C ASP A 682 17.75 41.82 -12.10
N ARG A 683 18.69 41.05 -11.53
CA ARG A 683 19.80 41.55 -10.71
C ARG A 683 21.12 40.96 -11.19
N ILE A 684 22.20 41.61 -10.79
CA ILE A 684 23.56 41.14 -11.06
C ILE A 684 24.37 41.12 -9.77
N ARG A 685 25.12 40.04 -9.58
CA ARG A 685 26.08 39.90 -8.49
C ARG A 685 27.46 39.49 -8.99
N PHE A 686 28.49 39.90 -8.27
CA PHE A 686 29.88 39.79 -8.71
C PHE A 686 30.59 38.61 -8.04
N ILE A 687 31.20 37.73 -8.84
CA ILE A 687 31.86 36.50 -8.35
C ILE A 687 33.34 36.74 -8.16
N CYS A 688 34.06 37.02 -9.24
CA CYS A 688 35.51 37.20 -9.19
C CYS A 688 35.99 38.22 -10.20
N ASN A 689 37.09 38.89 -9.85
CA ASN A 689 37.77 39.85 -10.69
C ASN A 689 39.06 39.25 -11.25
N LYS A 690 39.52 39.81 -12.36
CA LYS A 690 40.82 39.46 -12.94
C LYS A 690 41.94 40.16 -12.17
N VAL A 691 43.09 39.50 -11.99
CA VAL A 691 44.26 40.10 -11.32
C VAL A 691 45.19 40.79 -12.34
N ALA A 692 45.50 42.06 -12.09
CA ALA A 692 46.12 42.99 -13.06
C ALA A 692 47.59 42.72 -13.49
N SER A 693 48.34 41.74 -12.95
CA SER A 693 49.81 41.83 -12.96
C SER A 693 50.65 40.58 -13.30
N THR A 694 50.13 39.56 -14.01
CA THR A 694 50.99 38.42 -14.48
C THR A 694 50.40 37.77 -15.76
N PRO A 695 51.20 37.16 -16.68
CA PRO A 695 50.65 36.60 -17.90
C PRO A 695 49.88 35.30 -17.64
N LYS A 696 48.56 35.41 -17.76
CA LYS A 696 47.49 34.39 -17.86
C LYS A 696 47.02 33.74 -16.53
N THR A 697 45.69 33.84 -16.33
CA THR A 697 44.73 32.98 -15.58
C THR A 697 44.43 33.14 -14.08
N ASP A 698 44.99 34.08 -13.33
CA ASP A 698 44.61 34.22 -11.91
C ASP A 698 43.36 35.11 -11.72
N TYR A 699 42.25 34.48 -11.36
CA TYR A 699 41.00 35.13 -10.93
C TYR A 699 40.95 35.17 -9.40
N ARG A 700 40.39 36.22 -8.81
CA ARG A 700 40.16 36.31 -7.35
C ARG A 700 38.73 36.65 -7.04
N TYR A 701 38.13 35.93 -6.09
CA TYR A 701 36.80 36.26 -5.59
C TYR A 701 36.79 37.69 -5.02
N PHE A 702 35.69 38.40 -5.18
CA PHE A 702 35.56 39.73 -4.56
C PHE A 702 35.65 39.62 -3.04
N ASN A 703 36.22 40.64 -2.40
CA ASN A 703 36.28 40.73 -0.94
C ASN A 703 34.93 41.13 -0.33
N GLU A 704 34.04 41.71 -1.14
CA GLU A 704 32.73 42.22 -0.72
C GLU A 704 31.62 41.59 -1.56
N TYR A 705 30.47 41.39 -0.94
CA TYR A 705 29.26 40.95 -1.64
C TYR A 705 28.63 42.15 -2.34
N ILE A 706 28.61 42.12 -3.67
CA ILE A 706 28.04 43.19 -4.49
C ILE A 706 26.87 42.62 -5.29
N ASP A 707 25.67 43.16 -5.05
CA ASP A 707 24.42 42.79 -5.71
C ASP A 707 23.63 44.05 -6.10
N LEU A 708 23.44 44.26 -7.40
CA LEU A 708 22.84 45.46 -7.99
C LEU A 708 21.62 45.12 -8.85
N GLU A 709 20.68 46.05 -8.95
CA GLU A 709 19.55 45.96 -9.89
C GLU A 709 20.01 46.25 -11.32
N ILE A 710 19.52 45.47 -12.28
CA ILE A 710 19.69 45.78 -13.71
C ILE A 710 18.52 46.68 -14.12
N MET A 711 18.81 47.93 -14.46
CA MET A 711 17.81 48.95 -14.74
C MET A 711 17.20 48.82 -16.15
N SER A 712 18.02 48.44 -17.14
CA SER A 712 17.61 48.29 -18.53
C SER A 712 18.68 47.58 -19.36
N GLN A 713 18.29 47.10 -20.55
CA GLN A 713 19.19 46.60 -21.58
C GLN A 713 19.02 47.43 -22.86
N SER A 714 20.14 47.84 -23.47
CA SER A 714 20.15 48.59 -24.71
C SER A 714 19.78 47.70 -25.91
N GLU A 715 18.83 48.15 -26.71
CA GLU A 715 18.41 47.44 -27.94
C GLU A 715 19.46 47.50 -29.06
N THR A 716 20.41 48.43 -29.00
CA THR A 716 21.38 48.67 -30.09
C THR A 716 22.66 47.85 -29.93
N ASP A 717 23.19 47.74 -28.70
CA ASP A 717 24.46 47.09 -28.40
C ASP A 717 24.34 46.01 -27.30
N GLY A 718 23.14 45.75 -26.78
CA GLY A 718 22.90 44.68 -25.81
C GLY A 718 23.45 44.93 -24.40
N LYS A 719 24.09 46.09 -24.15
CA LYS A 719 24.68 46.45 -22.87
C LYS A 719 23.60 46.66 -21.80
N ILE A 720 23.88 46.18 -20.59
CA ILE A 720 22.98 46.29 -19.44
C ILE A 720 23.43 47.45 -18.54
N THR A 721 22.47 48.23 -18.06
CA THR A 721 22.70 49.41 -17.20
C THR A 721 22.42 49.05 -15.75
N LEU A 722 23.37 49.31 -14.85
CA LEU A 722 23.30 48.91 -13.43
C LEU A 722 22.85 50.06 -12.51
N SER A 723 22.19 49.74 -11.41
CA SER A 723 21.81 50.71 -10.37
C SER A 723 23.01 51.13 -9.50
N GLY A 724 23.14 52.42 -9.20
CA GLY A 724 24.01 52.94 -8.12
C GLY A 724 25.40 53.44 -8.53
N GLU A 725 26.12 54.00 -7.55
CA GLU A 725 27.55 54.32 -7.64
C GLU A 725 28.37 53.09 -7.22
N PHE A 726 29.43 52.78 -7.96
CA PHE A 726 30.24 51.57 -7.79
C PHE A 726 31.69 51.94 -7.47
N GLU A 727 32.20 51.47 -6.34
CA GLU A 727 33.53 51.85 -5.83
C GLU A 727 34.64 50.81 -6.09
N ALA A 728 34.31 49.60 -6.54
CA ALA A 728 35.34 48.58 -6.80
C ALA A 728 36.01 48.77 -8.19
N ASP A 729 37.28 48.37 -8.31
CA ASP A 729 37.99 48.40 -9.59
C ASP A 729 37.55 47.21 -10.47
N LEU A 730 36.61 47.40 -11.40
CA LEU A 730 36.22 46.34 -12.34
C LEU A 730 37.19 46.23 -13.52
N GLU A 731 37.67 45.02 -13.79
CA GLU A 731 38.43 44.74 -15.00
C GLU A 731 37.58 44.08 -16.07
N ILE A 732 37.88 44.38 -17.34
CA ILE A 732 37.36 43.61 -18.47
C ILE A 732 37.79 42.14 -18.29
N GLY A 733 36.80 41.26 -18.25
CA GLY A 733 36.99 39.86 -17.95
C GLY A 733 36.52 39.41 -16.56
N THR A 734 36.01 40.33 -15.73
CA THR A 734 35.29 40.01 -14.47
C THR A 734 34.21 38.95 -14.72
N ILE A 735 34.02 38.01 -13.78
CA ILE A 735 32.93 37.04 -13.82
C ILE A 735 31.80 37.51 -12.91
N VAL A 736 30.60 37.50 -13.48
CA VAL A 736 29.36 37.94 -12.82
C VAL A 736 28.30 36.87 -12.94
N GLU A 737 27.33 36.87 -12.02
CA GLU A 737 26.09 36.14 -12.16
C GLU A 737 24.95 37.14 -12.36
N ILE A 738 24.26 37.03 -13.49
CA ILE A 738 22.95 37.65 -13.65
C ILE A 738 21.92 36.65 -13.15
N TYR A 739 20.98 37.09 -12.32
CA TYR A 739 19.92 36.24 -11.84
C TYR A 739 18.58 36.96 -11.78
N ARG A 740 17.51 36.17 -11.89
CA ARG A 740 16.13 36.60 -11.75
C ARG A 740 15.62 36.11 -10.40
N PRO A 741 15.29 37.00 -9.46
CA PRO A 741 14.59 36.62 -8.25
C PRO A 741 13.26 35.94 -8.59
N LYS A 742 13.00 34.80 -7.95
CA LYS A 742 11.71 34.12 -8.06
C LYS A 742 10.64 35.02 -7.46
N LYS A 743 9.49 35.15 -8.14
CA LYS A 743 8.35 35.86 -7.58
C LYS A 743 7.94 35.14 -6.30
N SER A 744 7.85 35.88 -5.19
CA SER A 744 7.34 35.33 -3.94
C SER A 744 6.00 34.65 -4.23
N LEU A 745 5.91 33.35 -3.93
CA LEU A 745 4.60 32.72 -3.80
C LEU A 745 3.86 33.47 -2.68
N PRO A 746 2.53 33.60 -2.74
CA PRO A 746 1.77 34.00 -1.56
C PRO A 746 2.21 33.13 -0.37
N ASP A 747 2.30 33.69 0.84
CA ASP A 747 2.56 32.96 2.10
C ASP A 747 1.43 31.97 2.48
N ASP A 748 0.80 31.34 1.49
CA ASP A 748 -0.02 30.15 1.65
C ASP A 748 0.93 29.00 1.98
N SER A 749 0.95 28.62 3.26
CA SER A 749 1.76 27.54 3.77
C SER A 749 1.48 26.19 3.09
N ASN A 750 0.33 25.99 2.44
CA ASN A 750 -0.03 24.74 1.76
C ASN A 750 0.30 24.73 0.25
N SER A 751 0.84 25.82 -0.31
CA SER A 751 1.15 25.93 -1.75
C SER A 751 2.53 25.37 -2.15
N ARG A 752 3.40 25.04 -1.19
CA ARG A 752 4.76 24.55 -1.47
C ARG A 752 4.74 23.07 -1.85
N ILE A 753 5.33 22.77 -3.00
CA ILE A 753 5.50 21.40 -3.50
C ILE A 753 6.91 20.92 -3.16
N PHE A 754 7.01 19.72 -2.59
CA PHE A 754 8.26 19.05 -2.30
C PHE A 754 8.42 17.81 -3.18
N TYR A 755 9.67 17.40 -3.40
CA TYR A 755 10.01 16.19 -4.12
C TYR A 755 10.89 15.30 -3.25
N GLU A 756 10.63 14.00 -3.27
CA GLU A 756 11.61 13.01 -2.81
C GLU A 756 12.93 13.17 -3.58
N ILE A 757 14.08 13.01 -2.92
CA ILE A 757 15.41 13.15 -3.56
C ILE A 757 16.13 11.82 -3.84
N GLY A 758 15.36 10.73 -3.86
CA GLY A 758 15.86 9.38 -4.21
C GLY A 758 16.68 8.72 -3.11
N GLU A 759 16.56 9.16 -1.86
CA GLU A 759 17.09 8.48 -0.67
C GLU A 759 15.95 8.08 0.25
N CYS A 760 15.93 6.83 0.72
CA CYS A 760 14.97 6.34 1.71
C CYS A 760 15.74 5.53 2.75
N TYR A 761 15.47 5.77 4.03
CA TYR A 761 16.25 5.21 5.13
C TYR A 761 15.33 4.49 6.14
N PRO A 762 15.75 3.36 6.71
CA PRO A 762 14.92 2.62 7.66
C PRO A 762 14.76 3.35 9.00
N ILE A 763 13.62 3.15 9.64
CA ILE A 763 13.45 3.38 11.08
C ILE A 763 13.89 2.09 11.79
N LEU A 764 14.79 2.23 12.75
CA LEU A 764 15.27 1.13 13.57
C LEU A 764 14.28 0.86 14.70
N ASN A 765 14.00 -0.42 14.98
CA ASN A 765 12.96 -0.88 15.92
C ASN A 765 11.57 -0.24 15.66
N PRO A 766 11.07 -0.27 14.41
CA PRO A 766 9.80 0.36 14.06
C PRO A 766 8.64 -0.24 14.86
N HIS A 767 7.59 0.55 15.08
CA HIS A 767 6.42 0.17 15.89
C HIS A 767 6.70 -0.11 17.38
N THR A 768 7.86 0.27 17.91
CA THR A 768 8.16 0.11 19.34
C THR A 768 8.38 1.46 20.02
N ALA A 769 8.33 1.48 21.36
CA ALA A 769 8.75 2.63 22.16
C ALA A 769 10.23 3.03 21.94
N ASN A 770 11.08 2.11 21.48
CA ASN A 770 12.52 2.31 21.26
C ASN A 770 12.88 2.59 19.79
N ARG A 771 11.94 3.14 19.01
CA ARG A 771 12.18 3.49 17.60
C ARG A 771 13.11 4.69 17.44
N PHE A 772 13.99 4.66 16.45
CA PHE A 772 14.90 5.76 16.12
C PHE A 772 15.25 5.81 14.64
N HIS A 773 15.60 6.99 14.14
CA HIS A 773 16.07 7.16 12.76
C HIS A 773 17.44 6.49 12.57
N SER A 774 17.62 5.73 11.48
CA SER A 774 18.94 5.27 11.04
C SER A 774 19.78 6.42 10.47
N ALA A 775 21.08 6.19 10.33
CA ALA A 775 22.02 7.07 9.66
C ALA A 775 21.62 7.33 8.21
N GLY A 776 21.86 8.56 7.74
CA GLY A 776 21.75 8.93 6.34
C GLY A 776 22.94 8.46 5.50
N TYR A 777 23.07 9.03 4.31
CA TYR A 777 24.24 8.81 3.45
C TYR A 777 25.51 9.44 4.06
N ASP A 778 26.63 8.73 3.91
CA ASP A 778 27.98 9.19 4.26
C ASP A 778 28.86 9.22 3.00
N ASN A 779 29.67 10.26 2.85
CA ASN A 779 30.64 10.42 1.77
C ASN A 779 32.04 9.90 2.14
N GLY A 780 32.20 9.28 3.31
CA GLY A 780 33.48 8.74 3.81
C GLY A 780 34.17 9.65 4.83
N ASP A 781 33.51 10.72 5.28
CA ASP A 781 34.01 11.64 6.31
C ASP A 781 33.58 11.23 7.74
N ASP A 782 32.99 10.04 7.91
CA ASP A 782 32.45 9.51 9.17
C ASP A 782 31.44 10.47 9.85
N TYR A 783 30.65 11.19 9.06
CA TYR A 783 29.64 12.13 9.58
C TYR A 783 28.31 11.44 9.90
N ALA A 784 27.94 10.40 9.14
CA ALA A 784 26.63 9.76 9.28
C ALA A 784 26.56 8.95 10.58
N GLN A 785 25.41 9.01 11.24
CA GLN A 785 25.22 8.38 12.54
C GLN A 785 23.74 8.05 12.77
N ASP A 786 23.46 6.88 13.38
CA ASP A 786 22.12 6.52 13.86
C ASP A 786 21.71 7.41 15.05
N GLN A 787 20.43 7.73 15.14
CA GLN A 787 19.89 8.39 16.31
C GLN A 787 20.03 7.49 17.56
N SER A 788 20.34 8.12 18.69
CA SER A 788 20.31 7.48 20.01
C SER A 788 19.59 8.38 21.02
N ALA A 789 19.48 7.95 22.27
CA ALA A 789 18.83 8.73 23.33
C ALA A 789 19.47 10.11 23.58
N SER A 790 20.72 10.33 23.15
CA SER A 790 21.46 11.59 23.39
C SER A 790 22.11 12.18 22.13
N GLN A 791 22.00 11.55 20.97
CA GLN A 791 22.61 12.00 19.72
C GLN A 791 21.60 11.99 18.57
N PRO A 792 21.59 13.00 17.68
CA PRO A 792 20.71 13.02 16.53
C PRO A 792 21.13 11.98 15.47
N ALA A 793 20.20 11.60 14.60
CA ALA A 793 20.58 10.94 13.35
C ALA A 793 21.18 11.97 12.39
N LYS A 794 22.18 11.57 11.61
CA LYS A 794 22.94 12.46 10.72
C LYS A 794 23.08 11.89 9.33
N GLY A 795 23.12 12.77 8.32
CA GLY A 795 23.39 12.39 6.94
C GLY A 795 23.80 13.57 6.05
N ILE A 796 24.22 13.24 4.84
CA ILE A 796 24.70 14.18 3.83
C ILE A 796 23.87 14.08 2.55
N LEU A 797 23.44 15.22 2.02
CA LEU A 797 22.82 15.37 0.71
C LEU A 797 23.86 15.95 -0.26
N MET A 798 24.26 15.16 -1.26
CA MET A 798 25.29 15.55 -2.22
C MET A 798 24.77 16.21 -3.50
N ALA A 799 23.46 16.10 -3.77
CA ALA A 799 22.88 16.49 -5.04
C ALA A 799 21.67 17.39 -4.84
N GLY A 800 21.80 18.65 -5.26
CA GLY A 800 20.74 19.64 -5.24
C GLY A 800 20.11 19.87 -6.62
N ASP A 801 19.74 21.11 -6.87
CA ASP A 801 19.01 21.57 -8.06
C ASP A 801 19.89 22.25 -9.11
N THR A 802 21.21 22.23 -8.94
CA THR A 802 22.18 22.83 -9.87
C THR A 802 23.39 21.93 -10.08
N TYR A 803 24.23 22.27 -11.05
CA TYR A 803 25.48 21.61 -11.34
C TYR A 803 26.63 22.61 -11.38
N THR A 804 27.77 22.23 -10.82
CA THR A 804 29.04 22.92 -10.99
C THR A 804 29.82 22.25 -12.11
N LYS A 805 30.42 23.03 -13.02
CA LYS A 805 31.15 22.53 -14.19
C LYS A 805 32.11 23.59 -14.73
N GLN A 806 32.90 23.23 -15.73
CA GLN A 806 33.81 24.18 -16.40
C GLN A 806 33.14 24.78 -17.64
N ARG A 807 33.25 26.10 -17.85
CA ARG A 807 32.72 26.80 -19.03
C ARG A 807 33.81 27.57 -19.77
N ASN A 808 33.75 27.52 -21.09
CA ASN A 808 34.57 28.39 -21.94
C ASN A 808 33.84 29.73 -22.15
N MET A 809 34.53 30.86 -21.95
CA MET A 809 33.96 32.21 -22.05
C MET A 809 34.88 33.11 -22.89
N GLY A 810 34.95 32.83 -24.20
CA GLY A 810 35.83 33.53 -25.14
C GLY A 810 37.31 33.21 -24.88
N SER A 811 38.08 34.22 -24.44
CA SER A 811 39.52 34.04 -24.13
C SER A 811 39.80 33.30 -22.81
N VAL A 812 38.76 33.05 -22.00
CA VAL A 812 38.85 32.32 -20.73
C VAL A 812 38.39 30.89 -21.00
N VAL A 813 39.30 29.93 -20.83
CA VAL A 813 39.06 28.52 -21.14
C VAL A 813 38.95 27.76 -19.83
N GLY A 814 37.87 27.00 -19.65
CA GLY A 814 37.61 26.20 -18.45
C GLY A 814 37.55 27.04 -17.17
N PHE A 815 36.58 27.95 -17.08
CA PHE A 815 36.27 28.67 -15.84
C PHE A 815 35.18 27.93 -15.04
N PRO A 816 35.34 27.77 -13.71
CA PRO A 816 34.35 27.10 -12.86
C PRO A 816 33.04 27.90 -12.78
N VAL A 817 31.90 27.28 -13.12
CA VAL A 817 30.58 27.90 -13.07
C VAL A 817 29.54 26.98 -12.47
N GLU A 818 28.48 27.59 -11.96
CA GLU A 818 27.21 26.93 -11.68
C GLU A 818 26.25 27.07 -12.89
N ASP A 819 25.40 26.07 -13.10
CA ASP A 819 24.35 26.04 -14.13
C ASP A 819 23.23 25.09 -13.70
N TYR A 820 22.00 25.31 -14.18
CA TYR A 820 20.93 24.32 -14.07
C TYR A 820 21.19 23.09 -14.92
N ASN A 821 21.84 23.23 -16.06
CA ASN A 821 22.12 22.11 -16.95
C ASN A 821 23.37 21.36 -16.51
N TYR A 822 23.28 20.04 -16.38
CA TYR A 822 24.46 19.17 -16.21
C TYR A 822 25.46 19.38 -17.34
N ASN A 823 24.95 19.52 -18.56
CA ASN A 823 25.72 19.71 -19.78
C ASN A 823 25.23 20.90 -20.61
N GLU A 824 26.15 21.65 -21.21
CA GLU A 824 25.80 22.83 -22.00
C GLU A 824 25.42 22.54 -23.45
N TYR A 825 25.58 21.32 -23.94
CA TYR A 825 25.39 20.99 -25.36
C TYR A 825 24.04 20.31 -25.68
N TYR A 826 23.27 19.98 -24.66
CA TYR A 826 21.91 19.47 -24.77
C TYR A 826 21.12 19.82 -23.50
N ALA A 827 19.79 19.84 -23.61
CA ALA A 827 18.93 20.15 -22.47
C ALA A 827 19.09 19.08 -21.38
N SER A 828 19.55 19.51 -20.20
CA SER A 828 19.93 18.61 -19.11
C SER A 828 19.74 19.26 -17.73
N ASP A 829 18.69 20.08 -17.62
CA ASP A 829 18.27 20.83 -16.42
C ASP A 829 17.48 19.99 -15.40
N SER A 830 17.61 18.67 -15.49
CA SER A 830 16.91 17.73 -14.60
C SER A 830 17.77 17.41 -13.39
N TRP A 831 17.16 17.28 -12.22
CA TRP A 831 17.81 16.85 -10.97
C TRP A 831 17.01 15.72 -10.30
N ASN A 832 17.38 15.27 -9.10
CA ASN A 832 16.77 14.11 -8.43
C ASN A 832 15.30 14.36 -7.94
N ARG A 833 14.39 14.83 -8.79
CA ARG A 833 12.95 14.96 -8.46
C ARG A 833 12.28 13.61 -8.45
N GLY A 834 11.86 13.15 -7.28
CA GLY A 834 11.07 11.94 -7.07
C GLY A 834 9.57 12.22 -7.03
N ARG A 835 8.82 11.46 -6.22
CA ARG A 835 7.36 11.67 -6.10
C ARG A 835 7.07 13.00 -5.43
N ILE A 836 5.88 13.53 -5.72
CA ILE A 836 5.40 14.80 -5.19
C ILE A 836 4.91 14.61 -3.76
N GLY A 837 5.40 15.46 -2.85
CA GLY A 837 4.89 15.63 -1.50
C GLY A 837 4.23 17.01 -1.34
N ILE A 838 3.11 17.04 -0.62
CA ILE A 838 2.38 18.27 -0.29
C ILE A 838 2.42 18.53 1.22
N VAL A 839 2.35 19.80 1.60
CA VAL A 839 2.17 20.22 3.00
C VAL A 839 0.68 20.40 3.27
N ASP A 840 0.19 19.81 4.35
CA ASP A 840 -1.15 20.07 4.88
C ASP A 840 -1.07 20.11 6.41
N GLU A 841 -1.15 21.32 6.96
CA GLU A 841 -1.10 21.54 8.42
C GLU A 841 -2.27 20.90 9.17
N ASN A 842 -3.39 20.64 8.49
CA ASN A 842 -4.60 20.03 9.07
C ASN A 842 -4.66 18.51 8.89
N MET A 843 -3.59 17.89 8.39
CA MET A 843 -3.53 16.45 8.19
C MET A 843 -3.46 15.72 9.53
N GLU A 844 -4.43 14.83 9.73
CA GLU A 844 -4.54 14.00 10.91
C GLU A 844 -5.13 12.62 10.54
N SER A 845 -4.92 11.63 11.39
CA SER A 845 -5.56 10.34 11.27
C SER A 845 -7.04 10.46 11.68
N ARG A 846 -7.95 10.33 10.70
CA ARG A 846 -9.40 10.50 10.89
C ARG A 846 -10.15 9.18 10.80
N GLN A 847 -11.16 9.03 11.65
CA GLN A 847 -12.16 7.97 11.51
C GLN A 847 -13.39 8.51 10.79
N TYR A 848 -13.61 8.04 9.57
CA TYR A 848 -14.76 8.38 8.74
C TYR A 848 -15.91 7.43 9.01
N LYS A 849 -16.76 7.78 9.97
CA LYS A 849 -17.84 6.90 10.46
C LYS A 849 -18.94 6.66 9.44
N ALA A 850 -19.27 7.66 8.61
CA ALA A 850 -20.37 7.60 7.65
C ALA A 850 -19.91 7.51 6.18
N HIS A 851 -18.64 7.15 5.94
CA HIS A 851 -18.09 7.05 4.59
C HIS A 851 -17.98 5.60 4.11
N LEU A 852 -18.07 5.45 2.80
CA LEU A 852 -17.77 4.23 2.07
C LEU A 852 -16.66 4.51 1.07
N ARG A 853 -15.71 3.59 0.92
CA ARG A 853 -14.66 3.63 -0.10
C ARG A 853 -14.63 2.31 -0.87
N HIS A 854 -14.40 2.35 -2.17
CA HIS A 854 -14.31 1.15 -3.00
C HIS A 854 -12.93 1.00 -3.65
N GLY A 855 -12.57 -0.24 -3.97
CA GLY A 855 -11.39 -0.54 -4.78
C GLY A 855 -11.72 -0.53 -6.28
N GLY A 856 -10.75 -0.96 -7.09
CA GLY A 856 -10.94 -1.22 -8.50
C GLY A 856 -11.74 -2.51 -8.78
N ARG A 857 -11.72 -2.94 -10.04
CA ARG A 857 -12.49 -4.10 -10.52
C ARG A 857 -11.61 -5.33 -10.63
N TYR A 858 -12.14 -6.45 -10.17
CA TYR A 858 -11.64 -7.78 -10.51
C TYR A 858 -12.29 -8.26 -11.82
N PHE A 859 -11.48 -8.79 -12.74
CA PHE A 859 -11.97 -9.42 -13.96
C PHE A 859 -11.50 -10.87 -14.02
N ASP A 860 -12.46 -11.78 -13.88
CA ASP A 860 -12.21 -13.20 -13.90
C ASP A 860 -11.59 -13.66 -15.23
N ASN A 861 -10.56 -14.51 -15.14
CA ASN A 861 -9.83 -15.11 -16.26
C ASN A 861 -9.17 -14.13 -17.25
N THR A 862 -9.06 -12.83 -16.93
CA THR A 862 -8.35 -11.87 -17.79
C THR A 862 -6.97 -11.49 -17.27
N GLY A 863 -6.59 -11.96 -16.08
CA GLY A 863 -5.34 -11.55 -15.39
C GLY A 863 -5.35 -10.10 -14.89
N ILE A 864 -6.53 -9.47 -14.79
CA ILE A 864 -6.68 -8.10 -14.28
C ILE A 864 -7.31 -8.18 -12.89
N ASN A 865 -6.56 -7.75 -11.89
CA ASN A 865 -6.99 -7.74 -10.49
C ASN A 865 -6.65 -6.39 -9.86
N ASP A 866 -7.64 -5.49 -9.83
CA ASP A 866 -7.49 -4.15 -9.25
C ASP A 866 -8.20 -4.02 -7.89
N LEU A 867 -8.45 -5.13 -7.17
CA LEU A 867 -9.19 -5.09 -5.89
C LEU A 867 -8.52 -4.20 -4.84
N ALA A 868 -7.19 -4.20 -4.79
CA ALA A 868 -6.38 -3.37 -3.89
C ALA A 868 -6.07 -1.95 -4.41
N VAL A 869 -6.56 -1.60 -5.60
CA VAL A 869 -6.34 -0.29 -6.23
C VAL A 869 -7.37 0.70 -5.70
N PHE A 870 -6.95 1.61 -4.81
CA PHE A 870 -7.81 2.63 -4.22
C PHE A 870 -7.29 4.03 -4.57
N LYS A 871 -8.08 4.81 -5.31
CA LYS A 871 -7.75 6.19 -5.66
C LYS A 871 -8.28 7.15 -4.60
N TYR A 872 -7.76 8.38 -4.62
CA TYR A 872 -8.13 9.42 -3.67
C TYR A 872 -9.64 9.69 -3.64
N ASP A 873 -10.29 9.76 -4.81
CA ASP A 873 -11.70 10.11 -4.98
C ASP A 873 -12.68 8.92 -4.95
N ASP A 874 -12.21 7.68 -4.72
CA ASP A 874 -13.05 6.46 -4.75
C ASP A 874 -13.92 6.29 -3.49
N TYR A 875 -14.57 7.36 -3.00
CA TYR A 875 -15.40 7.35 -1.79
C TYR A 875 -16.74 8.07 -1.97
N THR A 876 -17.72 7.73 -1.11
CA THR A 876 -18.93 8.54 -0.90
C THR A 876 -19.18 8.76 0.59
N SER A 877 -19.90 9.84 0.90
CA SER A 877 -20.16 10.30 2.27
C SER A 877 -21.66 10.37 2.54
N LEU A 878 -22.12 9.59 3.52
CA LEU A 878 -23.50 9.66 4.02
C LEU A 878 -23.62 10.66 5.16
N SER A 879 -24.87 10.98 5.55
CA SER A 879 -25.13 11.88 6.67
C SER A 879 -24.60 11.32 7.99
N GLU A 880 -23.69 12.04 8.63
CA GLU A 880 -23.19 11.68 9.97
C GLU A 880 -24.27 11.76 11.06
N THR A 881 -25.38 12.48 10.81
CA THR A 881 -26.48 12.63 11.78
C THR A 881 -27.16 11.31 12.13
N TRP A 882 -27.04 10.28 11.27
CA TRP A 882 -27.60 8.95 11.47
C TRP A 882 -26.61 7.96 12.11
N GLY A 883 -25.43 8.45 12.52
CA GLY A 883 -24.37 7.68 13.17
C GLY A 883 -23.40 7.03 12.19
N GLY A 884 -22.57 6.11 12.69
CA GLY A 884 -21.62 5.39 11.85
C GLY A 884 -22.30 4.26 11.07
N ILE A 885 -21.68 3.87 9.96
CA ILE A 885 -22.08 2.69 9.19
C ILE A 885 -21.74 1.46 10.04
N VAL A 886 -22.75 0.60 10.19
CA VAL A 886 -22.68 -0.63 10.99
C VAL A 886 -22.64 -1.85 10.07
N ARG A 887 -23.40 -1.82 8.97
CA ARG A 887 -23.38 -2.91 7.99
C ARG A 887 -23.70 -2.43 6.58
N THR A 888 -23.07 -3.06 5.60
CA THR A 888 -23.40 -2.92 4.18
C THR A 888 -23.83 -4.28 3.64
N ILE A 889 -24.83 -4.30 2.76
CA ILE A 889 -25.37 -5.53 2.15
C ILE A 889 -25.81 -5.22 0.72
N MET A 890 -25.28 -5.94 -0.27
CA MET A 890 -25.71 -5.80 -1.66
C MET A 890 -27.03 -6.54 -1.89
N SER A 891 -28.00 -5.89 -2.56
CA SER A 891 -29.29 -6.49 -2.93
C SER A 891 -29.69 -6.07 -4.35
N GLY A 892 -29.52 -6.98 -5.31
CA GLY A 892 -29.73 -6.65 -6.73
C GLY A 892 -28.70 -5.63 -7.22
N PHE A 893 -29.15 -4.45 -7.62
CA PHE A 893 -28.30 -3.31 -8.04
C PHE A 893 -28.26 -2.20 -6.98
N THR A 894 -28.63 -2.52 -5.74
CA THR A 894 -28.73 -1.56 -4.64
C THR A 894 -27.88 -2.03 -3.49
N LEU A 895 -26.94 -1.18 -3.08
CA LEU A 895 -26.20 -1.35 -1.84
C LEU A 895 -27.02 -0.78 -0.69
N LYS A 896 -27.44 -1.65 0.23
CA LYS A 896 -28.11 -1.25 1.46
C LYS A 896 -27.06 -0.92 2.52
N VAL A 897 -27.03 0.33 2.96
CA VAL A 897 -26.08 0.85 3.95
C VAL A 897 -26.84 1.15 5.23
N TYR A 898 -26.57 0.40 6.29
CA TYR A 898 -27.22 0.56 7.58
C TYR A 898 -26.31 1.33 8.52
N GLN A 899 -26.77 2.50 8.99
CA GLN A 899 -26.16 3.27 10.05
C GLN A 899 -26.87 2.97 11.39
N ASN A 900 -26.33 3.52 12.49
CA ASN A 900 -26.85 3.34 13.84
C ASN A 900 -28.35 3.65 13.97
N TYR A 901 -28.83 4.70 13.30
CA TYR A 901 -30.21 5.19 13.44
C TYR A 901 -31.05 5.15 12.16
N LYS A 902 -30.42 4.91 11.00
CA LYS A 902 -31.11 4.94 9.71
C LYS A 902 -30.41 4.09 8.67
N ALA A 903 -31.14 3.63 7.66
CA ALA A 903 -30.56 3.01 6.48
C ALA A 903 -30.67 3.91 5.25
N THR A 904 -29.68 3.79 4.36
CA THR A 904 -29.61 4.45 3.07
C THR A 904 -29.40 3.41 1.98
N SER A 905 -30.16 3.52 0.90
CA SER A 905 -30.02 2.67 -0.28
C SER A 905 -29.22 3.43 -1.34
N ILE A 906 -28.11 2.88 -1.82
CA ILE A 906 -27.30 3.49 -2.89
C ILE A 906 -27.46 2.64 -4.14
N TYR A 907 -27.86 3.24 -5.27
CA TYR A 907 -27.83 2.53 -6.54
C TYR A 907 -26.40 2.37 -7.04
N ILE A 908 -26.06 1.16 -7.50
CA ILE A 908 -24.73 0.88 -8.05
C ILE A 908 -24.74 1.09 -9.56
N GLY A 909 -23.82 1.92 -10.06
CA GLY A 909 -23.67 2.22 -11.50
C GLY A 909 -24.88 2.89 -12.15
N ARG A 910 -25.74 3.57 -11.35
CA ARG A 910 -26.99 4.17 -11.83
C ARG A 910 -27.35 5.45 -11.09
N ILE A 911 -27.86 6.42 -11.82
CA ILE A 911 -28.45 7.65 -11.28
C ILE A 911 -29.96 7.67 -11.53
N SER A 912 -30.73 8.16 -10.56
CA SER A 912 -32.17 8.40 -10.67
C SER A 912 -32.45 9.88 -10.91
N TYR A 913 -33.33 10.20 -11.86
CA TYR A 913 -33.82 11.55 -12.09
C TYR A 913 -35.36 11.58 -12.11
N VAL A 914 -35.92 12.60 -11.45
CA VAL A 914 -37.36 12.88 -11.42
C VAL A 914 -37.65 13.96 -12.45
N ASP A 915 -38.52 13.68 -13.42
CA ASP A 915 -38.96 14.70 -14.38
C ASP A 915 -39.93 15.72 -13.75
N ALA A 916 -40.25 16.80 -14.46
CA ALA A 916 -41.18 17.83 -13.99
C ALA A 916 -42.62 17.32 -13.74
N LYS A 917 -42.93 16.06 -14.07
CA LYS A 917 -44.21 15.38 -13.83
C LYS A 917 -44.13 14.36 -12.68
N GLY A 918 -43.02 14.31 -11.95
CA GLY A 918 -42.83 13.41 -10.82
C GLY A 918 -42.54 11.96 -11.20
N LYS A 919 -42.18 11.68 -12.46
CA LYS A 919 -41.81 10.33 -12.91
C LYS A 919 -40.31 10.12 -12.81
N GLU A 920 -39.92 9.06 -12.13
CA GLU A 920 -38.53 8.62 -12.00
C GLU A 920 -38.05 7.82 -13.22
N TYR A 921 -36.81 8.06 -13.60
CA TYR A 921 -36.08 7.30 -14.61
C TYR A 921 -34.69 6.95 -14.07
N LEU A 922 -34.21 5.75 -14.40
CA LEU A 922 -32.87 5.28 -14.06
C LEU A 922 -31.97 5.33 -15.30
N GLN A 923 -30.84 6.02 -15.19
CA GLN A 923 -29.78 6.09 -16.20
C GLN A 923 -28.52 5.41 -15.68
N ARG A 924 -27.72 4.82 -16.58
CA ARG A 924 -26.41 4.25 -16.25
C ARG A 924 -25.42 5.37 -15.90
N SER A 925 -24.66 5.18 -14.83
CA SER A 925 -23.53 6.03 -14.44
C SER A 925 -22.21 5.30 -14.69
N ASP A 926 -21.14 6.06 -14.88
CA ASP A 926 -19.77 5.52 -14.88
C ASP A 926 -19.24 5.36 -13.44
N ASP A 927 -19.76 6.16 -12.50
CA ASP A 927 -19.45 6.06 -11.08
C ASP A 927 -20.06 4.80 -10.45
N ILE A 928 -19.31 4.18 -9.53
CA ILE A 928 -19.76 2.99 -8.80
C ILE A 928 -20.89 3.35 -7.83
N PHE A 929 -20.70 4.40 -7.04
CA PHE A 929 -21.75 4.94 -6.17
C PHE A 929 -22.65 5.89 -6.96
N GLY A 930 -23.91 5.49 -7.14
CA GLY A 930 -24.94 6.27 -7.81
C GLY A 930 -25.81 7.05 -6.83
N THR A 931 -27.09 7.20 -7.15
CA THR A 931 -28.01 7.98 -6.31
C THR A 931 -28.22 7.35 -4.94
N GLU A 932 -28.09 8.18 -3.89
CA GLU A 932 -28.36 7.85 -2.50
C GLU A 932 -29.83 8.12 -2.14
N ILE A 933 -30.49 7.13 -1.57
CA ILE A 933 -31.91 7.18 -1.19
C ILE A 933 -32.01 6.78 0.29
N PRO A 934 -32.01 7.75 1.21
CA PRO A 934 -32.29 7.52 2.62
C PRO A 934 -33.68 6.89 2.79
N SER A 935 -33.81 5.91 3.69
CA SER A 935 -35.12 5.34 4.03
C SER A 935 -36.08 6.41 4.55
N GLU A 936 -37.38 6.24 4.35
CA GLU A 936 -38.38 7.10 5.00
C GLU A 936 -38.42 6.81 6.51
N ASP A 937 -38.28 5.53 6.88
CA ASP A 937 -38.28 5.06 8.26
C ASP A 937 -36.94 5.32 8.96
N ASN A 938 -37.00 5.62 10.26
CA ASN A 938 -35.84 5.82 11.13
C ASN A 938 -35.48 4.52 11.87
N TYR A 939 -35.14 3.48 11.10
CA TYR A 939 -34.63 2.22 11.65
C TYR A 939 -33.15 2.04 11.29
N GLY A 940 -32.35 1.74 12.30
CA GLY A 940 -30.93 1.40 12.19
C GLY A 940 -30.59 0.25 13.15
N SER A 941 -29.30 0.02 13.40
CA SER A 941 -28.90 -0.98 14.40
C SER A 941 -27.50 -0.69 14.95
N TYR A 942 -27.24 -1.14 16.18
CA TYR A 942 -25.92 -1.16 16.82
C TYR A 942 -25.30 -2.56 16.86
N HIS A 943 -26.05 -3.57 16.40
CA HIS A 943 -25.71 -4.99 16.50
C HIS A 943 -25.53 -5.55 15.09
N PRO A 944 -24.35 -5.35 14.46
CA PRO A 944 -24.11 -5.81 13.09
C PRO A 944 -24.29 -7.34 12.95
N GLU A 945 -24.05 -8.11 14.02
CA GLU A 945 -24.23 -9.56 14.09
C GLU A 945 -25.70 -10.00 14.08
N SER A 946 -26.64 -9.06 14.25
CA SER A 946 -28.10 -9.32 14.18
C SER A 946 -28.63 -9.35 12.75
N PHE A 947 -27.84 -8.85 11.79
CA PHE A 947 -28.28 -8.76 10.42
C PHE A 947 -28.23 -10.11 9.72
N VAL A 948 -29.35 -10.48 9.10
CA VAL A 948 -29.51 -11.74 8.38
C VAL A 948 -30.15 -11.48 7.03
N LYS A 949 -29.48 -11.90 5.96
CA LYS A 949 -30.01 -11.82 4.59
C LYS A 949 -30.57 -13.17 4.17
N SER A 950 -31.83 -13.22 3.76
CA SER A 950 -32.45 -14.40 3.14
C SER A 950 -33.26 -13.97 1.92
N GLY A 951 -32.79 -14.38 0.73
CA GLY A 951 -33.36 -13.92 -0.54
C GLY A 951 -33.27 -12.39 -0.68
N ARG A 952 -34.43 -11.72 -0.75
CA ARG A 952 -34.56 -10.26 -0.83
C ARG A 952 -34.85 -9.59 0.51
N HIS A 953 -35.06 -10.37 1.57
CA HIS A 953 -35.35 -9.85 2.90
C HIS A 953 -34.06 -9.74 3.71
N ILE A 954 -33.91 -8.62 4.40
CA ILE A 954 -32.85 -8.39 5.37
C ILE A 954 -33.52 -8.18 6.73
N TYR A 955 -33.13 -8.97 7.72
CA TYR A 955 -33.64 -8.87 9.09
C TYR A 955 -32.59 -8.26 9.98
N PHE A 956 -32.98 -7.46 10.97
CA PHE A 956 -32.07 -6.94 11.99
C PHE A 956 -32.85 -6.50 13.24
N PHE A 957 -32.11 -6.32 14.34
CA PHE A 957 -32.66 -5.80 15.59
C PHE A 957 -32.20 -4.35 15.82
N ASP A 958 -33.17 -3.48 16.08
CA ASP A 958 -32.95 -2.11 16.52
C ASP A 958 -33.25 -2.00 18.02
N ILE A 959 -32.19 -1.87 18.81
CA ILE A 959 -32.28 -1.77 20.27
C ILE A 959 -32.95 -0.47 20.74
N TYR A 960 -32.84 0.63 19.99
CA TYR A 960 -33.38 1.92 20.45
C TYR A 960 -34.87 2.06 20.16
N SER A 961 -35.33 1.54 19.02
CA SER A 961 -36.77 1.45 18.75
C SER A 961 -37.43 0.25 19.45
N GLY A 962 -36.63 -0.73 19.91
CA GLY A 962 -37.13 -1.98 20.51
C GLY A 962 -37.87 -2.85 19.51
N LYS A 963 -37.43 -2.83 18.24
CA LYS A 963 -38.09 -3.48 17.11
C LYS A 963 -37.17 -4.48 16.43
N ILE A 964 -37.77 -5.55 15.93
CA ILE A 964 -37.13 -6.46 14.99
C ILE A 964 -37.71 -6.14 13.62
N ILE A 965 -36.84 -5.79 12.67
CA ILE A 965 -37.20 -5.24 11.37
C ILE A 965 -36.94 -6.27 10.28
N ARG A 966 -37.83 -6.33 9.29
CA ARG A 966 -37.62 -6.95 7.97
C ARG A 966 -37.59 -5.83 6.93
N ASP A 967 -36.41 -5.51 6.41
CA ASP A 967 -36.26 -4.68 5.21
C ASP A 967 -36.57 -5.54 3.98
N ALA A 968 -37.67 -5.20 3.33
CA ALA A 968 -38.19 -5.87 2.15
C ALA A 968 -38.29 -4.86 0.99
N THR A 969 -38.63 -5.35 -0.21
CA THR A 969 -38.73 -4.49 -1.40
C THR A 969 -39.78 -3.37 -1.25
N ASN A 970 -40.78 -3.56 -0.38
CA ASN A 970 -41.84 -2.60 -0.10
C ASN A 970 -41.57 -1.72 1.15
N GLY A 971 -40.32 -1.68 1.63
CA GLY A 971 -39.92 -0.88 2.80
C GLY A 971 -39.62 -1.72 4.04
N MET A 972 -39.40 -1.04 5.15
CA MET A 972 -39.05 -1.66 6.43
C MET A 972 -40.29 -2.02 7.23
N ILE A 973 -40.44 -3.31 7.56
CA ILE A 973 -41.60 -3.85 8.27
C ILE A 973 -41.17 -4.32 9.66
N PRO A 974 -41.65 -3.71 10.76
CA PRO A 974 -41.40 -4.21 12.11
C PRO A 974 -42.12 -5.54 12.37
N ILE A 975 -41.42 -6.65 12.16
CA ILE A 975 -41.97 -8.00 12.38
C ILE A 975 -42.19 -8.32 13.87
N SER A 976 -41.61 -7.54 14.78
CA SER A 976 -41.95 -7.57 16.20
C SER A 976 -43.42 -7.21 16.47
N ASP A 977 -44.08 -6.46 15.58
CA ASP A 977 -45.49 -6.07 15.74
C ASP A 977 -46.46 -7.25 15.59
N TYR A 978 -45.95 -8.41 15.14
CA TYR A 978 -46.71 -9.66 15.10
C TYR A 978 -46.78 -10.36 16.47
N GLY A 979 -47.35 -9.68 17.46
CA GLY A 979 -47.74 -10.25 18.76
C GLY A 979 -46.66 -10.23 19.84
N ILE A 980 -45.47 -9.69 19.60
CA ILE A 980 -44.41 -9.59 20.63
C ILE A 980 -43.87 -8.16 20.79
N ARG A 981 -44.63 -7.15 20.35
CA ARG A 981 -44.20 -5.75 20.28
C ARG A 981 -43.80 -5.20 21.64
N ASP A 982 -44.65 -5.42 22.63
CA ASP A 982 -44.49 -4.85 23.96
C ASP A 982 -43.35 -5.60 24.67
N TRP A 983 -43.24 -6.92 24.44
CA TRP A 983 -42.11 -7.72 24.93
C TRP A 983 -40.77 -7.25 24.34
N THR A 984 -40.65 -7.03 23.03
CA THR A 984 -39.36 -6.60 22.43
C THR A 984 -38.97 -5.22 22.91
N LYS A 985 -39.95 -4.33 23.10
CA LYS A 985 -39.73 -2.98 23.64
C LYS A 985 -39.24 -3.02 25.09
N ASP A 986 -39.92 -3.79 25.94
CA ASP A 986 -39.54 -3.94 27.36
C ASP A 986 -38.17 -4.61 27.47
N LYS A 987 -37.91 -5.65 26.67
CA LYS A 987 -36.63 -6.35 26.65
C LYS A 987 -35.49 -5.44 26.19
N ALA A 988 -35.71 -4.59 25.19
CA ALA A 988 -34.70 -3.63 24.76
C ALA A 988 -34.36 -2.61 25.86
N GLN A 989 -35.37 -2.11 26.58
CA GLN A 989 -35.16 -1.24 27.75
C GLN A 989 -34.41 -1.95 28.87
N GLU A 990 -34.76 -3.22 29.14
CA GLU A 990 -34.10 -4.06 30.13
C GLU A 990 -32.62 -4.26 29.77
N LEU A 991 -32.32 -4.59 28.51
CA LEU A 991 -30.96 -4.76 27.99
C LEU A 991 -30.14 -3.48 28.19
N LEU A 992 -30.67 -2.33 27.78
CA LEU A 992 -29.98 -1.03 27.90
C LEU A 992 -29.71 -0.60 29.35
N ALA A 993 -30.59 -0.95 30.30
CA ALA A 993 -30.47 -0.52 31.70
C ALA A 993 -29.70 -1.52 32.59
N GLY A 994 -29.90 -2.81 32.36
CA GLY A 994 -29.51 -3.88 33.29
C GLY A 994 -28.27 -4.66 32.89
N TYR A 995 -27.76 -4.51 31.66
CA TYR A 995 -26.72 -5.38 31.12
C TYR A 995 -25.53 -4.64 30.53
N SER A 996 -24.42 -5.37 30.39
CA SER A 996 -23.22 -5.01 29.65
C SER A 996 -22.95 -6.05 28.55
N GLU A 997 -22.15 -5.71 27.53
CA GLU A 997 -21.76 -6.63 26.43
C GLU A 997 -22.96 -7.28 25.72
N ILE A 998 -23.91 -6.47 25.27
CA ILE A 998 -25.12 -6.94 24.58
C ILE A 998 -24.76 -7.32 23.14
N ASN A 999 -24.96 -8.59 22.79
CA ASN A 999 -24.83 -9.10 21.43
C ASN A 999 -26.15 -9.74 20.99
N VAL A 1000 -26.50 -9.61 19.71
CA VAL A 1000 -27.72 -10.18 19.15
C VAL A 1000 -27.39 -10.92 17.87
N TYR A 1001 -27.25 -12.25 17.94
CA TYR A 1001 -26.85 -13.08 16.81
C TYR A 1001 -28.06 -13.51 15.99
N GLY A 1002 -28.02 -13.25 14.69
CA GLY A 1002 -29.07 -13.68 13.76
C GLY A 1002 -28.67 -14.88 12.90
N GLY A 1003 -29.63 -15.76 12.62
CA GLY A 1003 -29.48 -16.88 11.69
C GLY A 1003 -30.77 -17.19 10.95
N PHE A 1004 -30.70 -17.67 9.70
CA PHE A 1004 -31.89 -18.08 8.95
C PHE A 1004 -31.79 -19.55 8.52
N ASN A 1005 -32.72 -20.37 9.00
CA ASN A 1005 -32.87 -21.74 8.54
C ASN A 1005 -33.77 -21.75 7.30
N LYS A 1006 -33.15 -21.90 6.12
CA LYS A 1006 -33.87 -21.87 4.85
C LYS A 1006 -34.77 -23.08 4.63
N LYS A 1007 -34.44 -24.25 5.18
CA LYS A 1007 -35.25 -25.48 5.01
C LYS A 1007 -36.68 -25.28 5.52
N TYR A 1008 -36.85 -24.51 6.60
CA TYR A 1008 -38.14 -24.28 7.25
C TYR A 1008 -38.58 -22.81 7.23
N GLU A 1009 -37.88 -21.94 6.51
CA GLU A 1009 -38.16 -20.50 6.43
C GLU A 1009 -38.24 -19.82 7.82
N GLU A 1010 -37.27 -20.12 8.67
CA GLU A 1010 -37.23 -19.72 10.08
C GLU A 1010 -36.08 -18.75 10.39
N LEU A 1011 -36.38 -17.60 10.97
CA LEU A 1011 -35.40 -16.65 11.52
C LEU A 1011 -35.18 -16.93 13.01
N TYR A 1012 -33.91 -17.10 13.37
CA TYR A 1012 -33.43 -17.22 14.75
C TYR A 1012 -32.77 -15.90 15.15
N LEU A 1013 -33.11 -15.39 16.32
CA LEU A 1013 -32.43 -14.25 16.96
C LEU A 1013 -32.08 -14.60 18.39
N THR A 1014 -30.79 -14.64 18.69
CA THR A 1014 -30.26 -14.96 20.02
C THR A 1014 -29.67 -13.71 20.65
N PHE A 1015 -30.33 -13.23 21.70
CA PHE A 1015 -29.84 -12.17 22.55
C PHE A 1015 -28.91 -12.78 23.60
N VAL A 1016 -27.71 -12.23 23.75
CA VAL A 1016 -26.73 -12.64 24.77
C VAL A 1016 -26.18 -11.39 25.43
N ALA A 1017 -26.28 -11.31 26.75
CA ALA A 1017 -25.79 -10.16 27.50
C ALA A 1017 -25.27 -10.58 28.88
N ILE A 1018 -24.44 -9.73 29.50
CA ILE A 1018 -23.92 -9.95 30.85
C ILE A 1018 -24.72 -9.09 31.82
N ASN A 1019 -25.37 -9.72 32.79
CA ASN A 1019 -26.15 -9.00 33.79
C ASN A 1019 -25.24 -8.16 34.68
N ASN A 1020 -25.52 -6.86 34.83
CA ASN A 1020 -24.66 -5.94 35.56
C ASN A 1020 -24.54 -6.29 37.05
N SER A 1021 -25.59 -6.87 37.65
CA SER A 1021 -25.64 -7.25 39.07
C SER A 1021 -25.03 -8.62 39.34
N THR A 1022 -25.41 -9.65 38.57
CA THR A 1022 -24.94 -11.03 38.83
C THR A 1022 -23.62 -11.35 38.15
N LYS A 1023 -23.24 -10.57 37.12
CA LYS A 1023 -22.08 -10.84 36.23
C LYS A 1023 -22.17 -12.19 35.50
N LEU A 1024 -23.37 -12.74 35.39
CA LEU A 1024 -23.64 -13.98 34.66
C LEU A 1024 -24.16 -13.67 33.26
N TYR A 1025 -23.91 -14.59 32.33
CA TYR A 1025 -24.49 -14.54 30.99
C TYR A 1025 -25.97 -14.92 31.06
N GLU A 1026 -26.79 -14.09 30.45
CA GLU A 1026 -28.21 -14.34 30.21
C GLU A 1026 -28.50 -14.21 28.72
N GLY A 1027 -29.46 -14.99 28.24
CA GLY A 1027 -29.79 -14.99 26.83
C GLY A 1027 -31.11 -15.64 26.50
N TRP A 1028 -31.62 -15.29 25.33
CA TRP A 1028 -32.92 -15.72 24.84
C TRP A 1028 -32.83 -15.92 23.34
N THR A 1029 -33.36 -17.03 22.84
CA THR A 1029 -33.46 -17.26 21.39
C THR A 1029 -34.91 -17.22 20.98
N LEU A 1030 -35.25 -16.35 20.01
CA LEU A 1030 -36.57 -16.26 19.41
C LEU A 1030 -36.58 -16.93 18.04
N LEU A 1031 -37.71 -17.55 17.71
CA LEU A 1031 -37.98 -18.17 16.43
C LEU A 1031 -39.15 -17.46 15.72
N PHE A 1032 -38.90 -16.89 14.54
CA PHE A 1032 -39.93 -16.34 13.66
C PHE A 1032 -40.07 -17.21 12.42
N HIS A 1033 -41.29 -17.61 12.09
CA HIS A 1033 -41.57 -18.36 10.87
C HIS A 1033 -42.13 -17.42 9.82
N GLU A 1034 -41.35 -17.19 8.76
CA GLU A 1034 -41.61 -16.20 7.72
C GLU A 1034 -42.99 -16.40 7.08
N PRO A 1035 -43.33 -17.59 6.54
CA PRO A 1035 -44.53 -17.75 5.73
C PRO A 1035 -45.83 -17.47 6.50
N SER A 1036 -45.82 -17.68 7.81
CA SER A 1036 -46.99 -17.43 8.67
C SER A 1036 -47.01 -16.04 9.31
N ASN A 1037 -45.93 -15.25 9.18
CA ASN A 1037 -45.72 -13.99 9.91
C ASN A 1037 -46.02 -14.10 11.42
N LYS A 1038 -45.51 -15.15 12.07
CA LYS A 1038 -45.76 -15.43 13.49
C LYS A 1038 -44.48 -15.86 14.19
N TRP A 1039 -44.26 -15.32 15.37
CA TRP A 1039 -43.26 -15.83 16.33
C TRP A 1039 -43.75 -17.17 16.89
N LYS A 1040 -42.92 -18.19 16.86
CA LYS A 1040 -43.34 -19.58 17.13
C LYS A 1040 -42.98 -20.03 18.53
N SER A 1041 -41.75 -19.80 18.94
CA SER A 1041 -41.25 -20.22 20.24
C SER A 1041 -40.04 -19.42 20.68
N PHE A 1042 -39.81 -19.42 21.98
CA PHE A 1042 -38.45 -19.36 22.49
C PHE A 1042 -37.74 -20.70 22.22
N VAL A 1043 -36.46 -20.67 21.85
CA VAL A 1043 -35.66 -21.88 21.68
C VAL A 1043 -34.63 -21.94 22.80
N ASN A 1044 -34.59 -23.06 23.53
CA ASN A 1044 -33.68 -23.23 24.64
C ASN A 1044 -32.31 -23.71 24.13
N PHE A 1045 -31.47 -22.74 23.79
CA PHE A 1045 -30.08 -22.94 23.39
C PHE A 1045 -29.07 -22.76 24.52
N GLU A 1046 -29.56 -22.76 25.76
CA GLU A 1046 -28.72 -22.67 26.94
C GLU A 1046 -27.93 -23.97 27.14
N LYS A 1047 -26.61 -23.86 27.36
CA LYS A 1047 -25.77 -24.98 27.80
C LYS A 1047 -24.89 -24.56 28.97
N THR A 1048 -24.90 -25.35 30.04
CA THR A 1048 -23.98 -25.13 31.16
C THR A 1048 -22.70 -25.92 30.95
N VAL A 1049 -21.57 -25.22 30.84
CA VAL A 1049 -20.23 -25.82 30.74
C VAL A 1049 -19.41 -25.34 31.93
N SER A 1050 -18.93 -26.28 32.75
CA SER A 1050 -18.13 -25.96 33.95
C SER A 1050 -18.78 -24.94 34.90
N GLY A 1051 -20.11 -24.98 35.03
CA GLY A 1051 -20.89 -24.07 35.88
C GLY A 1051 -21.17 -22.69 35.28
N ILE A 1052 -20.75 -22.44 34.03
CA ILE A 1052 -21.03 -21.19 33.30
C ILE A 1052 -22.09 -21.49 32.24
N VAL A 1053 -23.11 -20.64 32.18
CA VAL A 1053 -24.16 -20.69 31.16
C VAL A 1053 -23.64 -20.07 29.86
N ASN A 1054 -23.80 -20.78 28.74
CA ASN A 1054 -23.36 -20.34 27.42
C ASN A 1054 -24.52 -20.38 26.42
N TYR A 1055 -24.40 -19.53 25.40
CA TYR A 1055 -25.33 -19.39 24.28
C TYR A 1055 -24.55 -19.41 22.97
N PRO A 1056 -25.22 -19.65 21.83
CA PRO A 1056 -24.57 -19.67 20.54
C PRO A 1056 -23.73 -18.41 20.27
N ASP A 1057 -22.51 -18.62 19.78
CA ASP A 1057 -21.57 -17.56 19.41
C ASP A 1057 -21.96 -16.88 18.10
N TYR A 1058 -22.44 -17.67 17.13
CA TYR A 1058 -22.78 -17.25 15.77
C TYR A 1058 -23.71 -18.28 15.11
N TYR A 1059 -24.29 -17.90 13.98
CA TYR A 1059 -25.01 -18.80 13.08
C TYR A 1059 -24.40 -18.78 11.68
N GLY A 1060 -24.54 -19.91 10.98
CA GLY A 1060 -24.20 -20.05 9.57
C GLY A 1060 -25.35 -20.71 8.81
N SER A 1061 -25.50 -20.37 7.54
CA SER A 1061 -26.56 -20.92 6.69
C SER A 1061 -26.11 -20.93 5.24
N LEU A 1062 -26.16 -22.11 4.61
CA LEU A 1062 -25.81 -22.29 3.21
C LEU A 1062 -26.82 -23.24 2.55
N GLY A 1063 -27.54 -22.75 1.54
CA GLY A 1063 -28.66 -23.50 0.96
C GLY A 1063 -29.68 -23.87 2.05
N ASN A 1064 -29.99 -25.17 2.18
CA ASN A 1064 -30.88 -25.71 3.22
C ASN A 1064 -30.15 -26.11 4.51
N THR A 1065 -28.83 -25.98 4.55
CA THR A 1065 -28.01 -26.33 5.71
C THR A 1065 -27.95 -25.16 6.67
N PHE A 1066 -28.28 -25.42 7.94
CA PHE A 1066 -28.20 -24.44 9.02
C PHE A 1066 -27.25 -24.96 10.11
N CYS A 1067 -26.37 -24.09 10.59
CA CYS A 1067 -25.43 -24.42 11.65
C CYS A 1067 -25.35 -23.30 12.70
N SER A 1068 -24.88 -23.66 13.89
CA SER A 1068 -24.57 -22.72 14.96
C SER A 1068 -23.26 -23.08 15.62
N PHE A 1069 -22.68 -22.12 16.32
CA PHE A 1069 -21.40 -22.29 16.99
C PHE A 1069 -21.56 -22.10 18.49
N LEU A 1070 -20.84 -22.87 19.30
CA LEU A 1070 -20.84 -22.71 20.76
C LEU A 1070 -19.44 -22.97 21.31
N ASN A 1071 -18.83 -21.96 21.94
CA ASN A 1071 -17.45 -21.98 22.43
C ASN A 1071 -16.46 -22.45 21.34
N GLY A 1072 -16.65 -21.94 20.11
CA GLY A 1072 -15.85 -22.32 18.94
C GLY A 1072 -16.27 -23.62 18.24
N ALA A 1073 -17.05 -24.51 18.87
CA ALA A 1073 -17.43 -25.80 18.31
C ALA A 1073 -18.61 -25.69 17.32
N PHE A 1074 -18.59 -26.52 16.26
CA PHE A 1074 -19.57 -26.51 15.17
C PHE A 1074 -20.74 -27.46 15.46
N TYR A 1075 -21.97 -26.97 15.39
CA TYR A 1075 -23.19 -27.77 15.53
C TYR A 1075 -24.05 -27.65 14.26
N LEU A 1076 -24.29 -28.79 13.62
CA LEU A 1076 -25.18 -28.91 12.46
C LEU A 1076 -26.62 -29.08 12.94
N HIS A 1077 -27.53 -28.18 12.59
CA HIS A 1077 -28.95 -28.29 12.94
C HIS A 1077 -29.67 -29.30 12.04
N ASP A 1078 -30.85 -29.75 12.48
CA ASP A 1078 -31.69 -30.69 11.76
C ASP A 1078 -30.95 -31.97 11.31
N SER A 1079 -30.02 -32.44 12.15
CA SER A 1079 -29.11 -33.57 11.83
C SER A 1079 -29.08 -34.65 12.90
N ASN A 1080 -29.60 -34.38 14.09
CA ASN A 1080 -29.66 -35.37 15.16
C ASN A 1080 -30.90 -36.24 15.02
N SER A 1081 -30.80 -37.52 15.37
CA SER A 1081 -31.97 -38.41 15.41
C SER A 1081 -32.90 -38.13 16.60
N LEU A 1082 -32.40 -37.48 17.65
CA LEU A 1082 -33.18 -37.04 18.80
C LEU A 1082 -33.76 -35.63 18.57
N TYR A 1083 -35.04 -35.46 18.87
CA TYR A 1083 -35.72 -34.19 18.85
C TYR A 1083 -35.55 -33.45 20.18
N GLY A 1084 -35.45 -32.12 20.14
CA GLY A 1084 -35.19 -31.27 21.29
C GLY A 1084 -33.77 -31.38 21.84
N TYR A 1085 -32.86 -32.09 21.15
CA TYR A 1085 -31.50 -32.31 21.61
C TYR A 1085 -30.57 -31.21 21.07
N PHE A 1086 -30.28 -30.21 21.91
CA PHE A 1086 -29.49 -29.04 21.52
C PHE A 1086 -28.22 -28.96 22.35
N PHE A 1087 -27.09 -28.80 21.66
CA PHE A 1087 -25.76 -28.64 22.24
C PHE A 1087 -25.34 -29.75 23.23
N GLY A 1088 -25.92 -30.94 23.11
CA GLY A 1088 -25.66 -32.09 23.99
C GLY A 1088 -26.64 -32.25 25.15
N GLU A 1089 -27.68 -31.40 25.24
CA GLU A 1089 -28.70 -31.47 26.29
C GLU A 1089 -30.10 -31.70 25.69
N GLN A 1090 -30.89 -32.57 26.32
CA GLN A 1090 -32.29 -32.79 25.96
C GLN A 1090 -33.15 -31.65 26.51
N LYS A 1091 -33.94 -31.00 25.65
CA LYS A 1091 -34.87 -29.93 26.01
C LYS A 1091 -36.31 -30.35 25.67
N SER A 1092 -37.23 -29.93 26.53
CA SER A 1092 -38.65 -30.25 26.40
C SER A 1092 -39.37 -29.31 25.43
N MET A 1093 -40.34 -29.84 24.69
CA MET A 1093 -41.30 -29.03 23.94
C MET A 1093 -42.41 -28.56 24.89
N VAL A 1094 -42.65 -27.26 24.95
CA VAL A 1094 -43.66 -26.66 25.85
C VAL A 1094 -44.61 -25.75 25.09
N LEU A 1095 -45.91 -25.91 25.28
CA LEU A 1095 -46.95 -25.01 24.75
C LEU A 1095 -47.83 -24.47 25.86
N ASN A 1096 -48.03 -23.15 25.91
CA ASN A 1096 -48.97 -22.51 26.83
C ASN A 1096 -50.21 -22.01 26.08
N ILE A 1097 -51.27 -22.82 26.10
CA ILE A 1097 -52.48 -22.62 25.30
C ILE A 1097 -53.58 -21.97 26.16
N PRO A 1098 -54.11 -20.80 25.76
CA PRO A 1098 -55.20 -20.14 26.48
C PRO A 1098 -56.56 -20.79 26.19
N ILE A 1099 -57.37 -20.94 27.24
CA ILE A 1099 -58.76 -21.43 27.18
C ILE A 1099 -59.70 -20.26 27.50
N ASN A 1100 -59.93 -19.40 26.51
CA ASN A 1100 -60.61 -18.11 26.66
C ASN A 1100 -61.93 -17.99 25.88
N LYS A 1101 -62.36 -19.04 25.16
CA LYS A 1101 -63.63 -19.04 24.42
C LYS A 1101 -64.81 -18.65 25.32
N ASN A 1102 -65.66 -17.73 24.86
CA ASN A 1102 -66.82 -17.18 25.61
C ASN A 1102 -66.45 -16.45 26.92
N HIS A 1103 -65.28 -15.81 26.99
CA HIS A 1103 -64.93 -14.91 28.10
C HIS A 1103 -65.82 -13.66 28.06
N PRO A 1104 -66.90 -13.60 28.86
CA PRO A 1104 -66.85 -13.29 30.31
C PRO A 1104 -67.43 -14.38 31.22
N GLN A 1105 -67.92 -15.50 30.67
CA GLN A 1105 -68.60 -16.53 31.45
C GLN A 1105 -67.61 -17.36 32.28
N VAL A 1106 -67.94 -17.56 33.56
CA VAL A 1106 -67.20 -18.50 34.42
C VAL A 1106 -67.52 -19.93 34.00
N LYS A 1107 -66.48 -20.69 33.67
CA LYS A 1107 -66.54 -22.08 33.22
C LYS A 1107 -65.99 -23.01 34.30
N GLY A 1108 -66.64 -24.15 34.51
CA GLY A 1108 -66.09 -25.27 35.26
C GLY A 1108 -65.42 -26.26 34.32
N PHE A 1109 -64.12 -26.50 34.50
CA PHE A 1109 -63.32 -27.37 33.64
C PHE A 1109 -63.48 -28.83 34.09
N LEU A 1110 -63.84 -29.73 33.17
CA LEU A 1110 -64.17 -31.14 33.47
C LEU A 1110 -63.11 -32.11 32.97
N SER A 1111 -62.82 -32.08 31.67
CA SER A 1111 -61.89 -32.99 31.02
C SER A 1111 -61.24 -32.36 29.80
N MET A 1112 -60.20 -33.02 29.30
CA MET A 1112 -59.54 -32.62 28.07
C MET A 1112 -59.27 -33.81 27.16
N VAL A 1113 -59.18 -33.50 25.88
CA VAL A 1113 -58.72 -34.38 24.81
C VAL A 1113 -57.50 -33.71 24.18
N LEU A 1114 -56.41 -34.46 24.11
CA LEU A 1114 -55.15 -34.07 23.48
C LEU A 1114 -55.02 -34.86 22.18
N ASN A 1115 -55.07 -34.17 21.04
CA ASN A 1115 -54.84 -34.77 19.73
C ASN A 1115 -53.36 -34.66 19.37
N SER A 1116 -52.61 -35.70 19.75
CA SER A 1116 -51.16 -35.80 19.61
C SER A 1116 -50.79 -37.28 19.48
N ASN A 1117 -49.65 -37.58 18.83
CA ASN A 1117 -49.10 -38.92 18.80
C ASN A 1117 -48.61 -39.43 20.18
N LYS A 1118 -48.41 -38.54 21.16
CA LYS A 1118 -47.95 -38.90 22.50
C LYS A 1118 -48.83 -38.26 23.59
N ALA A 1119 -48.89 -38.89 24.76
CA ALA A 1119 -49.44 -38.27 25.96
C ALA A 1119 -48.42 -37.31 26.59
N SER A 1120 -48.89 -36.32 27.33
CA SER A 1120 -48.07 -35.25 27.93
C SER A 1120 -48.33 -35.11 29.42
N GLU A 1121 -47.40 -34.51 30.16
CA GLU A 1121 -47.74 -33.86 31.43
C GLU A 1121 -48.48 -32.55 31.11
N ILE A 1122 -49.58 -32.30 31.82
CA ILE A 1122 -50.39 -31.09 31.64
C ILE A 1122 -50.47 -30.34 32.96
N GLU A 1123 -50.24 -29.04 32.92
CA GLU A 1123 -50.54 -28.13 34.03
C GLU A 1123 -51.67 -27.19 33.59
N ILE A 1124 -52.64 -26.94 34.46
CA ILE A 1124 -53.70 -25.96 34.21
C ILE A 1124 -53.68 -24.89 35.29
N THR A 1125 -53.60 -23.65 34.85
CA THR A 1125 -53.56 -22.47 35.73
C THR A 1125 -54.74 -21.57 35.42
N ILE A 1126 -55.49 -21.20 36.46
CA ILE A 1126 -56.61 -20.27 36.39
C ILE A 1126 -56.21 -18.99 37.12
N PRO A 1127 -56.28 -17.81 36.49
CA PRO A 1127 -55.94 -16.54 37.14
C PRO A 1127 -56.77 -16.26 38.39
N SER A 1128 -56.24 -15.40 39.27
CA SER A 1128 -56.97 -14.95 40.46
C SER A 1128 -58.25 -14.18 40.11
N SER A 1129 -59.21 -14.24 41.03
CA SER A 1129 -60.48 -13.53 40.96
C SER A 1129 -60.92 -13.12 42.36
N ASP A 1130 -61.95 -12.28 42.50
CA ASP A 1130 -62.48 -11.88 43.81
C ASP A 1130 -62.92 -13.07 44.68
N VAL A 1131 -63.36 -14.17 44.03
CA VAL A 1131 -63.78 -15.41 44.72
C VAL A 1131 -62.58 -16.31 45.03
N TYR A 1132 -61.53 -16.25 44.22
CA TYR A 1132 -60.31 -17.05 44.36
C TYR A 1132 -59.09 -16.13 44.25
N PRO A 1133 -58.71 -15.41 45.33
CA PRO A 1133 -57.69 -14.36 45.28
C PRO A 1133 -56.30 -14.84 44.85
N HIS A 1134 -56.04 -16.14 44.97
CA HIS A 1134 -54.78 -16.79 44.60
C HIS A 1134 -54.86 -17.60 43.30
N GLY A 1135 -56.00 -17.56 42.60
CA GLY A 1135 -56.26 -18.39 41.42
C GLY A 1135 -56.52 -19.86 41.76
N MET A 1136 -56.44 -20.72 40.75
CA MET A 1136 -56.46 -22.18 40.93
C MET A 1136 -55.37 -22.84 40.08
N TYR A 1137 -54.88 -23.98 40.54
CA TYR A 1137 -53.83 -24.74 39.85
C TYR A 1137 -54.10 -26.23 39.94
N SER A 1138 -53.84 -26.98 38.86
CA SER A 1138 -53.91 -28.44 38.87
C SER A 1138 -52.93 -29.04 37.87
N VAL A 1139 -52.58 -30.30 38.08
CA VAL A 1139 -51.63 -31.06 37.25
C VAL A 1139 -52.24 -32.41 36.90
N ILE A 1140 -52.22 -32.76 35.60
CA ILE A 1140 -52.55 -34.08 35.09
C ILE A 1140 -51.25 -34.77 34.70
N LYS A 1141 -50.89 -35.84 35.40
CA LYS A 1141 -49.72 -36.65 35.06
C LYS A 1141 -49.95 -37.46 33.79
N LYS A 1142 -48.88 -37.64 33.00
CA LYS A 1142 -48.87 -38.39 31.72
C LYS A 1142 -49.56 -39.76 31.82
N ALA A 1143 -49.38 -40.47 32.93
CA ALA A 1143 -49.97 -41.79 33.18
C ALA A 1143 -51.51 -41.82 33.32
N LYS A 1144 -52.17 -40.67 33.55
CA LYS A 1144 -53.63 -40.58 33.67
C LYS A 1144 -54.35 -40.53 32.33
N PHE A 1145 -53.63 -40.22 31.24
CA PHE A 1145 -54.19 -40.19 29.90
C PHE A 1145 -54.51 -41.59 29.41
N ILE A 1146 -55.73 -41.78 28.91
CA ILE A 1146 -56.19 -43.03 28.30
C ILE A 1146 -56.39 -42.76 26.82
N ASN A 1147 -55.81 -43.60 25.96
CA ASN A 1147 -56.04 -43.52 24.53
C ASN A 1147 -57.47 -43.97 24.21
N LYS A 1148 -58.27 -43.09 23.62
CA LYS A 1148 -59.63 -43.36 23.15
C LYS A 1148 -59.67 -43.02 21.67
N GLU A 1149 -59.80 -44.04 20.81
CA GLU A 1149 -59.96 -43.87 19.36
C GLU A 1149 -58.86 -43.02 18.70
N GLY A 1150 -57.61 -43.11 19.19
CA GLY A 1150 -56.47 -42.39 18.62
C GLY A 1150 -56.18 -41.02 19.24
N VAL A 1151 -57.01 -40.56 20.19
CA VAL A 1151 -56.76 -39.32 20.96
C VAL A 1151 -56.56 -39.62 22.45
N TRP A 1152 -55.83 -38.75 23.15
CA TRP A 1152 -55.54 -38.93 24.58
C TRP A 1152 -56.58 -38.19 25.44
N TYR A 1153 -57.35 -38.92 26.24
CA TYR A 1153 -58.39 -38.36 27.13
C TYR A 1153 -57.96 -38.41 28.59
N ALA A 1154 -58.16 -37.32 29.33
CA ALA A 1154 -58.04 -37.27 30.79
C ALA A 1154 -59.06 -36.32 31.43
N GLU A 1155 -59.47 -36.62 32.65
CA GLU A 1155 -60.28 -35.71 33.49
C GLU A 1155 -59.36 -34.78 34.29
N PHE A 1156 -59.77 -33.51 34.42
CA PHE A 1156 -59.02 -32.57 35.26
C PHE A 1156 -59.11 -33.00 36.72
N ASP A 1157 -57.96 -32.97 37.40
CA ASP A 1157 -57.91 -33.08 38.85
C ASP A 1157 -58.41 -31.80 39.52
N LYS A 1158 -58.59 -31.85 40.83
CA LYS A 1158 -59.08 -30.74 41.63
C LYS A 1158 -58.00 -29.67 41.85
N ASP A 1159 -58.41 -28.53 42.39
CA ASP A 1159 -57.57 -27.37 42.69
C ASP A 1159 -56.59 -27.67 43.83
N MET A 1160 -55.29 -27.62 43.54
CA MET A 1160 -54.20 -27.81 44.50
C MET A 1160 -54.12 -26.69 45.54
N TYR A 1161 -54.73 -25.53 45.29
CA TYR A 1161 -54.71 -24.39 46.23
C TYR A 1161 -55.85 -24.45 47.25
N THR A 1162 -56.55 -25.58 47.36
CA THR A 1162 -57.75 -25.69 48.21
C THR A 1162 -57.48 -25.52 49.69
N THR A 1163 -56.40 -26.13 50.21
CA THR A 1163 -56.09 -26.11 51.65
C THR A 1163 -54.97 -25.16 52.04
N THR A 1164 -54.18 -24.69 51.07
CA THR A 1164 -52.94 -23.95 51.32
C THR A 1164 -53.04 -22.46 51.07
N ASP A 1165 -54.01 -21.97 50.29
CA ASP A 1165 -54.23 -20.55 49.89
C ASP A 1165 -52.95 -19.78 49.45
N ILE A 1166 -51.86 -20.49 49.13
CA ILE A 1166 -50.58 -19.93 48.69
C ILE A 1166 -50.08 -20.82 47.55
N PRO A 1167 -49.56 -20.24 46.45
CA PRO A 1167 -48.80 -21.00 45.46
C PRO A 1167 -47.70 -21.81 46.17
N PRO A 1168 -47.57 -23.13 45.98
CA PRO A 1168 -46.57 -23.91 46.68
C PRO A 1168 -45.16 -23.40 46.34
N ALA A 1169 -44.44 -22.88 47.34
CA ALA A 1169 -42.99 -22.68 47.26
C ALA A 1169 -42.24 -24.02 47.35
N ILE A 1170 -42.95 -25.14 47.59
CA ILE A 1170 -42.41 -26.49 47.76
C ILE A 1170 -43.19 -27.44 46.82
N PRO A 1171 -42.53 -28.31 46.02
CA PRO A 1171 -43.18 -29.11 44.97
C PRO A 1171 -44.29 -30.10 45.40
N HIS A 1172 -44.64 -30.23 46.69
CA HIS A 1172 -45.52 -31.30 47.20
C HIS A 1172 -46.62 -30.84 48.18
N ALA A 1173 -46.79 -29.54 48.44
CA ALA A 1173 -47.94 -29.07 49.22
C ALA A 1173 -49.21 -29.05 48.34
N GLY A 1174 -50.25 -29.83 48.70
CA GLY A 1174 -51.53 -29.87 47.98
C GLY A 1174 -51.78 -31.10 47.08
N LEU A 1175 -50.91 -32.13 47.08
CA LEU A 1175 -51.15 -33.37 46.31
C LEU A 1175 -52.43 -34.12 46.75
N SER A 1176 -52.81 -34.04 48.03
CA SER A 1176 -54.09 -34.55 48.54
C SER A 1176 -55.30 -33.81 47.95
N ASP A 1177 -55.09 -32.54 47.61
CA ASP A 1177 -56.13 -31.66 47.12
C ASP A 1177 -56.45 -31.90 45.65
N LEU A 1178 -55.58 -32.60 44.90
CA LEU A 1178 -55.89 -33.06 43.54
C LEU A 1178 -57.09 -34.02 43.50
N ILE A 1179 -57.35 -34.73 44.60
CA ILE A 1179 -58.47 -35.68 44.72
C ILE A 1179 -59.65 -35.02 45.45
N ASN A 1180 -59.38 -34.35 46.58
CA ASN A 1180 -60.42 -33.87 47.50
C ASN A 1180 -60.68 -32.35 47.42
N GLY A 1181 -59.98 -31.63 46.55
CA GLY A 1181 -60.04 -30.17 46.46
C GLY A 1181 -61.27 -29.63 45.74
N ARG A 1182 -61.30 -28.29 45.62
CA ARG A 1182 -62.32 -27.55 44.85
C ARG A 1182 -62.24 -27.92 43.38
N THR A 1183 -63.37 -27.82 42.68
CA THR A 1183 -63.39 -28.04 41.22
C THR A 1183 -62.87 -26.79 40.51
N LEU A 1184 -62.04 -27.00 39.48
CA LEU A 1184 -61.45 -25.93 38.67
C LEU A 1184 -62.52 -25.06 38.00
N LYS A 1185 -62.58 -23.78 38.35
CA LYS A 1185 -63.55 -22.80 37.82
C LYS A 1185 -62.89 -21.46 37.56
N GLY A 1186 -63.14 -20.88 36.39
CA GLY A 1186 -62.63 -19.56 36.01
C GLY A 1186 -63.19 -19.04 34.70
N GLN A 1187 -63.00 -17.75 34.43
CA GLN A 1187 -63.41 -17.15 33.14
C GLN A 1187 -62.45 -17.54 32.00
N VAL A 1188 -61.15 -17.68 32.32
CA VAL A 1188 -60.11 -18.20 31.45
C VAL A 1188 -59.25 -19.21 32.22
N ALA A 1189 -58.54 -20.06 31.50
CA ALA A 1189 -57.46 -20.89 32.02
C ALA A 1189 -56.31 -20.92 31.02
N THR A 1190 -55.10 -21.24 31.46
CA THR A 1190 -53.95 -21.54 30.61
C THR A 1190 -53.58 -23.00 30.82
N ILE A 1191 -53.48 -23.75 29.73
CA ILE A 1191 -53.01 -25.14 29.74
C ILE A 1191 -51.57 -25.15 29.25
N LYS A 1192 -50.64 -25.56 30.10
CA LYS A 1192 -49.26 -25.82 29.75
C LYS A 1192 -49.10 -27.30 29.43
N VAL A 1193 -48.66 -27.59 28.21
CA VAL A 1193 -48.39 -28.93 27.70
C VAL A 1193 -46.88 -29.11 27.62
N THR A 1194 -46.34 -30.13 28.29
CA THR A 1194 -44.90 -30.42 28.32
C THR A 1194 -44.60 -31.82 27.80
N PHE A 1195 -43.92 -31.89 26.66
CA PHE A 1195 -43.38 -33.13 26.11
C PHE A 1195 -41.87 -33.20 26.35
N ASP A 1196 -41.44 -34.18 27.13
CA ASP A 1196 -40.02 -34.46 27.43
C ASP A 1196 -39.46 -35.59 26.55
N ASP A 1197 -40.25 -36.07 25.59
CA ASP A 1197 -39.88 -37.17 24.71
C ASP A 1197 -38.77 -36.75 23.73
N SER A 1198 -37.81 -37.64 23.50
CA SER A 1198 -36.73 -37.45 22.52
C SER A 1198 -37.10 -37.87 21.09
N ASP A 1199 -38.26 -38.48 20.91
CA ASP A 1199 -38.82 -38.85 19.61
C ASP A 1199 -39.57 -37.66 18.99
N TYR A 1200 -39.95 -37.77 17.72
CA TYR A 1200 -40.86 -36.83 17.08
C TYR A 1200 -42.22 -36.74 17.79
N VAL A 1201 -42.67 -35.52 18.07
CA VAL A 1201 -43.96 -35.21 18.70
C VAL A 1201 -44.67 -34.13 17.89
N TYR A 1202 -45.96 -34.35 17.62
CA TYR A 1202 -46.85 -33.32 17.07
C TYR A 1202 -48.08 -33.12 17.97
N LEU A 1203 -48.63 -31.91 17.95
CA LEU A 1203 -49.86 -31.52 18.60
C LEU A 1203 -50.74 -30.76 17.61
N SER A 1204 -51.85 -31.39 17.21
CA SER A 1204 -52.80 -30.82 16.25
C SER A 1204 -53.84 -29.92 16.91
N ASN A 1205 -54.48 -30.41 17.98
CA ASN A 1205 -55.44 -29.61 18.74
C ASN A 1205 -55.62 -30.10 20.18
N ILE A 1206 -56.23 -29.23 21.00
CA ILE A 1206 -56.69 -29.55 22.35
C ILE A 1206 -58.17 -29.20 22.43
N ILE A 1207 -58.97 -30.14 22.95
CA ILE A 1207 -60.39 -29.93 23.23
C ILE A 1207 -60.57 -29.94 24.74
N VAL A 1208 -61.12 -28.87 25.28
CA VAL A 1208 -61.41 -28.74 26.70
C VAL A 1208 -62.92 -28.78 26.90
N ASN A 1209 -63.39 -29.80 27.63
CA ASN A 1209 -64.78 -29.92 28.02
C ASN A 1209 -65.02 -29.12 29.29
N SER A 1210 -65.94 -28.18 29.23
CA SER A 1210 -66.33 -27.34 30.37
C SER A 1210 -67.83 -27.06 30.36
N PHE A 1211 -68.38 -26.70 31.52
CA PHE A 1211 -69.77 -26.27 31.66
C PHE A 1211 -69.83 -24.81 32.13
N ALA A 1212 -70.84 -24.06 31.66
CA ALA A 1212 -71.08 -22.70 32.13
C ALA A 1212 -71.62 -22.73 33.57
N SER A 1213 -71.06 -21.90 34.45
CA SER A 1213 -71.55 -21.74 35.82
C SER A 1213 -72.93 -21.08 35.82
N GLN A 1214 -73.91 -21.66 36.53
CA GLN A 1214 -75.31 -21.21 36.54
C GLN A 1214 -75.55 -19.83 37.18
N LEU A 1215 -74.52 -19.22 37.77
CA LEU A 1215 -74.55 -17.86 38.36
C LEU A 1215 -73.97 -16.77 37.43
N SER A 1216 -73.52 -17.13 36.22
CA SER A 1216 -72.80 -16.22 35.30
C SER A 1216 -73.69 -15.35 34.40
N GLY A 1217 -75.01 -15.41 34.59
CA GLY A 1217 -75.98 -14.58 33.88
C GLY A 1217 -76.75 -13.68 34.85
N VAL A 1218 -76.11 -12.60 35.31
CA VAL A 1218 -76.75 -11.34 35.75
C VAL A 1218 -75.91 -10.19 35.25
#